data_AF-A0A8J5J9R0-F1
#
_entry.id   AF-A0A8J5J9R0-F1
#
_cell.length_a   1.000
_cell.length_b   1.000
_cell.length_c   1.000
_cell.angle_alpha   90.00
_cell.angle_beta   90.00
_cell.angle_gamma   90.00
#
_symmetry.space_group_name_H-M   'P 1'
#
loop_
_entity.id
_entity.type
_entity.pdbx_description
1 polymer ?
#
loop_
_entity_poly.entity_id
_entity_poly.type
_entity_poly.pdbx_seq_one_letter_code
_entity_poly.pdbx_strand_id
1 'polypeptide(L)'
;MRSLIAACVEGVNVSVLAVGSATSQTSRVLFSPMLDQSLAVAIFQSLFDALQNKIAALNNNSSSASEATANGGTTSARKNQVVSSATFSLRLSFAELFEESITDLLAPRDSSRQDLYIEDDAALGKIIKNLTQSAPLTSAGSFRQVLDAGLGVRRSTNGLYGNSSEFSSAVLRISVKQTFSFCEAPAQELHSFFDIVDVPATDRLTRLGKLLSRVCTFPVVNNDMLRGLRRRRFLVQKQLVSVATADGKQDLADYERRLHDLEGKLAQSGLERRMLREDKDALTAQVGELRLKYRELFDNELSLRTELLSCEQEKLALSKAFVAFQLERDTHVQQLDSDKFEAETRLLKAEQLVVEIQQDDATKAGQIQDLCVKMNELVADKTRLGGELSMLQKAVKAAECARDAEAKKNQQLSLELIVAVNQKQKFQGEMETLATQLRARQSQVDDQQAECAKLRSDNEALRLEATEFEAKLEAMRKDLVRRELELERADLAVKKEQLETQQAGRDADCKRECSVKQLSEELETQRSAFAADKRSLELQLERVQGDLKREIREKHLVNTALKSKNEENEDLQLAVERARHDLQAQLKTFRLKLALLHQSRDDAEAGTGIRALRELLASYQVREGELRDELDSARNACFRLTRRLRESASASQQNGEEPHAVDEMEHLRERLDAAEQQLAVEMQQRSEQALILAELEAQNSNLLREQKERQQHEQTAPAKDNDTGVREMHAALTHQLEEVRRLTLQQQTTQSTHPTQQISSNNPADPSELETLRAAKTQLESRLSSTKAYWMKLQEQVERRCAELLTKNVMLTEDNENLRNHLIKAMKRT
;
A
#
# COMPACT_ATOMS: atom_id res chain seq x y z
N MET A 1 -18.94 24.74 -19.01
CA MET A 1 -20.32 24.22 -19.24
C MET A 1 -20.49 22.79 -18.79
N ARG A 2 -19.73 21.79 -19.28
CA ARG A 2 -19.86 20.38 -18.82
C ARG A 2 -19.68 20.20 -17.31
N SER A 3 -18.70 20.88 -16.70
CA SER A 3 -18.49 20.88 -15.24
C SER A 3 -19.69 21.45 -14.46
N LEU A 4 -20.31 22.52 -14.97
CA LEU A 4 -21.50 23.13 -14.38
C LEU A 4 -22.71 22.20 -14.47
N ILE A 5 -22.85 21.48 -15.58
CA ILE A 5 -23.92 20.49 -15.76
C ILE A 5 -23.72 19.32 -14.77
N ALA A 6 -22.49 18.83 -14.60
CA ALA A 6 -22.17 17.79 -13.62
C ALA A 6 -22.54 18.23 -12.20
N ALA A 7 -22.16 19.45 -11.80
CA ALA A 7 -22.54 20.02 -10.51
C ALA A 7 -24.07 20.12 -10.34
N CYS A 8 -24.80 20.50 -11.39
CA CYS A 8 -26.26 20.56 -11.37
C CYS A 8 -26.90 19.18 -11.17
N VAL A 9 -26.34 18.15 -11.80
CA VAL A 9 -26.74 16.75 -11.63
C VAL A 9 -26.44 16.22 -10.22
N GLU A 10 -25.44 16.76 -9.54
CA GLU A 10 -25.11 16.46 -8.14
C GLU A 10 -25.99 17.17 -7.12
N GLY A 11 -26.87 18.09 -7.55
CA GLY A 11 -27.78 18.83 -6.67
C GLY A 11 -27.37 20.27 -6.41
N VAL A 12 -26.36 20.79 -7.12
CA VAL A 12 -25.91 22.18 -6.98
C VAL A 12 -26.73 23.10 -7.89
N ASN A 13 -27.13 24.26 -7.37
CA ASN A 13 -27.81 25.28 -8.17
C ASN A 13 -26.81 26.05 -9.04
N VAL A 14 -27.12 26.23 -10.33
CA VAL A 14 -26.23 26.86 -11.31
C VAL A 14 -26.94 28.00 -12.02
N SER A 15 -26.25 29.13 -12.21
CA SER A 15 -26.75 30.25 -13.01
C SER A 15 -25.67 30.74 -13.97
N VAL A 16 -26.03 30.87 -15.26
CA VAL A 16 -25.16 31.36 -16.32
C VAL A 16 -25.72 32.68 -16.84
N LEU A 17 -24.94 33.75 -16.71
CA LEU A 17 -25.31 35.07 -17.20
C LEU A 17 -24.56 35.39 -18.50
N ALA A 18 -25.29 35.71 -19.56
CA ALA A 18 -24.71 36.28 -20.76
C ALA A 18 -24.72 37.81 -20.66
N VAL A 19 -23.52 38.38 -20.69
CA VAL A 19 -23.31 39.83 -20.61
C VAL A 19 -22.55 40.26 -21.86
N GLY A 20 -23.02 41.32 -22.52
CA GLY A 20 -22.34 41.85 -23.69
C GLY A 20 -22.95 43.15 -24.21
N SER A 21 -22.29 43.73 -25.21
CA SER A 21 -22.75 44.90 -25.96
C SER A 21 -23.98 44.58 -26.81
N ALA A 22 -24.70 45.60 -27.29
CA ALA A 22 -25.83 45.36 -28.21
C ALA A 22 -25.36 44.68 -29.52
N THR A 23 -24.10 44.88 -29.90
CA THR A 23 -23.46 44.25 -31.06
C THR A 23 -23.07 42.79 -30.84
N SER A 24 -22.95 42.33 -29.59
CA SER A 24 -22.52 40.97 -29.25
C SER A 24 -23.60 39.90 -29.48
N GLN A 25 -24.85 40.31 -29.68
CA GLN A 25 -25.98 39.42 -29.94
C GLN A 25 -26.11 38.25 -28.92
N THR A 26 -25.86 38.52 -27.63
CA THR A 26 -25.94 37.53 -26.53
C THR A 26 -27.22 36.69 -26.55
N SER A 27 -28.35 37.36 -26.73
CA SER A 27 -29.67 36.73 -26.83
C SER A 27 -29.77 35.70 -27.96
N ARG A 28 -29.11 35.98 -29.09
CA ARG A 28 -29.09 35.05 -30.24
C ARG A 28 -28.23 33.82 -29.94
N VAL A 29 -27.08 34.00 -29.29
CA VAL A 29 -26.21 32.87 -28.89
C VAL A 29 -26.92 31.96 -27.87
N LEU A 30 -27.66 32.56 -26.93
CA LEU A 30 -28.37 31.83 -25.90
C LEU A 30 -29.58 31.06 -26.43
N PHE A 31 -30.42 31.71 -27.24
CA PHE A 31 -31.77 31.24 -27.52
C PHE A 31 -32.08 30.99 -29.01
N SER A 32 -31.31 31.54 -29.94
CA SER A 32 -31.63 31.52 -31.37
C SER A 32 -30.70 30.57 -32.15
N PRO A 33 -31.18 29.91 -33.21
CA PRO A 33 -30.39 28.94 -33.94
C PRO A 33 -29.56 29.64 -35.04
N MET A 34 -28.24 29.63 -34.89
CA MET A 34 -27.34 29.54 -36.05
C MET A 34 -27.04 28.05 -36.20
N LEU A 35 -27.60 27.40 -37.23
CA LEU A 35 -27.32 26.01 -37.62
C LEU A 35 -27.30 25.02 -36.41
N ASP A 36 -28.51 24.69 -35.94
CA ASP A 36 -28.87 23.52 -35.12
C ASP A 36 -28.55 23.42 -33.61
N GLN A 37 -27.79 24.31 -32.96
CA GLN A 37 -27.66 24.23 -31.49
C GLN A 37 -27.56 25.60 -30.81
N SER A 38 -28.68 26.13 -30.30
CA SER A 38 -28.62 27.21 -29.32
C SER A 38 -27.99 26.71 -28.02
N LEU A 39 -27.31 27.58 -27.28
CA LEU A 39 -26.64 27.17 -26.05
C LEU A 39 -27.64 26.58 -25.04
N ALA A 40 -28.85 27.13 -24.96
CA ALA A 40 -29.91 26.61 -24.09
C ALA A 40 -30.32 25.17 -24.45
N VAL A 41 -30.44 24.86 -25.74
CA VAL A 41 -30.78 23.49 -26.20
C VAL A 41 -29.61 22.53 -25.94
N ALA A 42 -28.37 22.96 -26.17
CA ALA A 42 -27.19 22.14 -25.90
C ALA A 42 -27.01 21.82 -24.40
N ILE A 43 -27.28 22.81 -23.53
CA ILE A 43 -27.30 22.63 -22.08
C ILE A 43 -28.39 21.63 -21.68
N PHE A 44 -29.62 21.82 -22.18
CA PHE A 44 -30.72 20.91 -21.86
C PHE A 44 -30.42 19.47 -22.30
N GLN A 45 -29.94 19.27 -23.53
CA GLN A 45 -29.60 17.95 -24.05
C GLN A 45 -28.52 17.28 -23.19
N SER A 46 -27.44 18.00 -22.89
CA SER A 46 -26.35 17.47 -22.06
C SER A 46 -26.79 17.16 -20.63
N LEU A 47 -27.70 17.96 -20.06
CA LEU A 47 -28.26 17.74 -18.74
C LEU A 47 -29.21 16.53 -18.72
N PHE A 48 -30.03 16.38 -19.76
CA PHE A 48 -30.91 15.22 -19.94
C PHE A 48 -30.10 13.92 -20.07
N ASP A 49 -29.08 13.90 -20.93
CA ASP A 49 -28.22 12.74 -21.15
C ASP A 49 -27.44 12.36 -19.87
N ALA A 50 -26.92 13.34 -19.15
CA ALA A 50 -26.19 13.10 -17.89
C ALA A 50 -27.09 12.52 -16.79
N LEU A 51 -28.33 13.01 -16.67
CA LEU A 51 -29.31 12.47 -15.71
C LEU A 51 -29.76 11.06 -16.10
N GLN A 52 -30.03 10.84 -17.39
CA GLN A 52 -30.44 9.54 -17.90
C GLN A 52 -29.36 8.48 -17.65
N ASN A 53 -28.08 8.81 -17.92
CA ASN A 53 -26.94 7.93 -17.67
C ASN A 53 -26.76 7.65 -16.18
N LYS A 54 -26.84 8.68 -15.33
CA LYS A 54 -26.72 8.53 -13.86
C LYS A 54 -27.81 7.60 -13.30
N ILE A 55 -29.05 7.77 -13.76
CA ILE A 55 -30.18 6.99 -13.28
C ILE A 55 -30.18 5.57 -13.83
N ALA A 56 -29.77 5.37 -15.09
CA ALA A 56 -29.56 4.04 -15.65
C ALA A 56 -28.48 3.27 -14.88
N ALA A 57 -27.36 3.92 -14.52
CA ALA A 57 -26.31 3.29 -13.72
C ALA A 57 -26.81 2.88 -12.31
N LEU A 58 -27.59 3.75 -11.65
CA LEU A 58 -28.16 3.46 -10.33
C LEU A 58 -29.17 2.31 -10.37
N ASN A 59 -30.02 2.26 -11.39
CA ASN A 59 -31.02 1.20 -11.55
C ASN A 59 -30.40 -0.14 -12.00
N ASN A 60 -29.29 -0.12 -12.76
CA ASN A 60 -28.60 -1.35 -13.13
C ASN A 60 -27.88 -1.98 -11.93
N ASN A 61 -27.26 -1.15 -11.06
CA ASN A 61 -26.58 -1.64 -9.86
C ASN A 61 -27.55 -2.26 -8.82
N SER A 62 -28.82 -1.86 -8.81
CA SER A 62 -29.82 -2.49 -7.93
C SER A 62 -30.24 -3.88 -8.42
N SER A 63 -30.18 -4.14 -9.72
CA SER A 63 -30.49 -5.46 -10.29
C SER A 63 -29.41 -6.52 -10.03
N SER A 64 -28.14 -6.15 -10.02
CA SER A 64 -27.01 -7.05 -9.73
C SER A 64 -26.84 -7.40 -8.25
N ALA A 65 -27.34 -6.54 -7.35
CA ALA A 65 -27.30 -6.80 -5.91
C ALA A 65 -28.32 -7.87 -5.45
N SER A 66 -29.32 -8.18 -6.28
CA SER A 66 -30.34 -9.18 -5.95
C SER A 66 -29.88 -10.64 -6.16
N GLU A 67 -28.77 -10.89 -6.86
CA GLU A 67 -28.22 -12.25 -7.07
C GLU A 67 -27.12 -12.62 -6.06
N ALA A 68 -26.52 -11.65 -5.37
CA ALA A 68 -25.38 -11.87 -4.47
C ALA A 68 -25.76 -12.22 -3.02
N THR A 69 -27.04 -12.21 -2.65
CA THR A 69 -27.50 -12.49 -1.27
C THR A 69 -27.76 -13.97 -0.97
N ALA A 70 -27.45 -14.89 -1.88
CA ALA A 70 -27.67 -16.32 -1.67
C ALA A 70 -26.53 -17.06 -0.93
N ASN A 71 -25.32 -16.48 -0.81
CA ASN A 71 -24.20 -17.16 -0.15
C ASN A 71 -23.66 -16.34 1.02
N GLY A 72 -23.92 -16.85 2.23
CA GLY A 72 -23.58 -16.23 3.50
C GLY A 72 -22.07 -16.07 3.73
N GLY A 73 -21.70 -14.95 4.34
CA GLY A 73 -20.34 -14.69 4.77
C GLY A 73 -20.11 -13.25 5.20
N THR A 74 -20.18 -13.02 6.51
CA THR A 74 -19.33 -12.09 7.28
C THR A 74 -19.54 -10.57 7.26
N THR A 75 -19.35 -10.02 8.46
CA THR A 75 -18.84 -8.68 8.83
C THR A 75 -19.75 -7.46 8.74
N SER A 76 -19.97 -6.90 9.93
CA SER A 76 -20.54 -5.59 10.21
C SER A 76 -19.65 -4.47 9.66
N ALA A 77 -20.05 -3.89 8.53
CA ALA A 77 -19.64 -2.55 8.12
C ALA A 77 -20.83 -1.86 7.44
N ARG A 78 -21.37 -0.82 8.11
CA ARG A 78 -22.38 0.16 7.67
C ARG A 78 -23.55 -0.40 6.83
N LYS A 79 -24.76 -0.41 7.41
CA LYS A 79 -26.04 -0.49 6.69
C LYS A 79 -26.11 0.62 5.61
N ASN A 80 -25.57 0.35 4.42
CA ASN A 80 -25.78 1.18 3.25
C ASN A 80 -27.20 0.91 2.75
N GLN A 81 -28.07 1.92 2.83
CA GLN A 81 -29.40 1.86 2.23
C GLN A 81 -29.24 1.65 0.73
N VAL A 82 -29.60 0.46 0.23
CA VAL A 82 -29.58 0.15 -1.20
C VAL A 82 -30.75 0.88 -1.86
N VAL A 83 -30.45 1.71 -2.86
CA VAL A 83 -31.45 2.40 -3.68
C VAL A 83 -32.20 1.36 -4.51
N SER A 84 -33.53 1.30 -4.39
CA SER A 84 -34.38 0.38 -5.14
C SER A 84 -34.66 0.87 -6.55
N SER A 85 -34.92 2.18 -6.69
CA SER A 85 -35.16 2.82 -7.97
C SER A 85 -34.87 4.32 -7.89
N ALA A 86 -34.39 4.88 -8.99
CA ALA A 86 -34.18 6.32 -9.17
C ALA A 86 -34.97 6.82 -10.39
N THR A 87 -35.58 8.00 -10.26
CA THR A 87 -36.33 8.68 -11.34
C THR A 87 -35.99 10.17 -11.35
N PHE A 88 -36.25 10.84 -12.48
CA PHE A 88 -36.07 12.30 -12.60
C PHE A 88 -37.20 12.97 -13.38
N SER A 89 -37.38 14.26 -13.13
CA SER A 89 -38.31 15.14 -13.84
C SER A 89 -37.63 16.48 -14.11
N LEU A 90 -37.67 16.94 -15.37
CA LEU A 90 -37.20 18.27 -15.79
C LEU A 90 -38.39 19.17 -16.10
N ARG A 91 -38.42 20.37 -15.52
CA ARG A 91 -39.45 21.39 -15.79
C ARG A 91 -38.82 22.72 -16.16
N LEU A 92 -39.50 23.51 -16.98
CA LEU A 92 -39.05 24.84 -17.37
C LEU A 92 -39.92 25.91 -16.75
N SER A 93 -39.28 27.03 -16.43
CA SER A 93 -39.95 28.29 -16.17
C SER A 93 -39.22 29.40 -16.93
N PHE A 94 -39.96 30.36 -17.50
CA PHE A 94 -39.36 31.39 -18.34
C PHE A 94 -40.02 32.75 -18.07
N ALA A 95 -39.21 33.71 -17.63
CA ALA A 95 -39.66 35.04 -17.27
C ALA A 95 -38.89 36.13 -18.01
N GLU A 96 -39.57 37.23 -18.33
CA GLU A 96 -38.98 38.46 -18.84
C GLU A 96 -39.08 39.57 -17.80
N LEU A 97 -37.96 40.24 -17.52
CA LEU A 97 -37.86 41.40 -16.65
C LEU A 97 -37.65 42.65 -17.53
N PHE A 98 -38.60 43.56 -17.51
CA PHE A 98 -38.53 44.79 -18.29
C PHE A 98 -39.13 45.95 -17.49
N GLU A 99 -38.36 47.02 -17.29
CA GLU A 99 -38.79 48.22 -16.53
C GLU A 99 -39.44 47.90 -15.17
N GLU A 100 -38.77 47.06 -14.36
CA GLU A 100 -39.27 46.60 -13.03
C GLU A 100 -40.60 45.82 -13.07
N SER A 101 -41.07 45.42 -14.27
CA SER A 101 -42.19 44.51 -14.45
C SER A 101 -41.72 43.11 -14.84
N ILE A 102 -42.33 42.09 -14.24
CA ILE A 102 -42.09 40.67 -14.54
C ILE A 102 -43.22 40.19 -15.45
N THR A 103 -42.87 39.58 -16.57
CA THR A 103 -43.82 38.95 -17.49
C THR A 103 -43.55 37.45 -17.56
N ASP A 104 -44.57 36.63 -17.35
CA ASP A 104 -44.50 35.19 -17.57
C ASP A 104 -44.53 34.91 -19.08
N LEU A 105 -43.50 34.24 -19.60
CA LEU A 105 -43.41 33.88 -21.01
C LEU A 105 -44.08 32.54 -21.35
N LEU A 106 -44.40 31.72 -20.34
CA LEU A 106 -45.05 30.42 -20.51
C LEU A 106 -46.54 30.44 -20.16
N ALA A 107 -47.06 31.56 -19.62
CA ALA A 107 -48.47 31.69 -19.29
C ALA A 107 -49.36 31.58 -20.55
N PRO A 108 -50.45 30.79 -20.50
CA PRO A 108 -51.39 30.70 -21.62
C PRO A 108 -52.10 32.05 -21.80
N ARG A 109 -52.26 32.47 -23.07
CA ARG A 109 -52.77 33.81 -23.45
C ARG A 109 -54.16 34.14 -22.88
N ASP A 110 -54.93 33.13 -22.48
CA ASP A 110 -56.31 33.26 -21.99
C ASP A 110 -56.45 33.21 -20.45
N SER A 111 -55.34 33.10 -19.72
CA SER A 111 -55.38 33.08 -18.24
C SER A 111 -55.42 34.49 -17.65
N SER A 112 -56.19 34.68 -16.58
CA SER A 112 -56.14 35.90 -15.78
C SER A 112 -54.71 36.07 -15.25
N ARG A 113 -54.01 37.10 -15.71
CA ARG A 113 -52.63 37.39 -15.29
C ARG A 113 -52.60 37.53 -13.77
N GLN A 114 -52.03 36.52 -13.10
CA GLN A 114 -51.74 36.60 -11.68
C GLN A 114 -50.57 37.57 -11.48
N ASP A 115 -50.61 38.33 -10.39
CA ASP A 115 -49.50 39.21 -10.04
C ASP A 115 -48.27 38.35 -9.69
N LEU A 116 -47.19 38.59 -10.43
CA LEU A 116 -45.87 38.00 -10.21
C LEU A 116 -45.07 38.90 -9.28
N TYR A 117 -44.47 38.31 -8.25
CA TYR A 117 -43.58 39.02 -7.33
C TYR A 117 -42.46 38.12 -6.85
N ILE A 118 -41.37 38.72 -6.38
CA ILE A 118 -40.19 38.01 -5.88
C ILE A 118 -40.39 37.76 -4.39
N GLU A 119 -40.26 36.51 -3.97
CA GLU A 119 -40.36 36.06 -2.58
C GLU A 119 -39.09 35.31 -2.19
N ASP A 120 -38.69 35.42 -0.92
CA ASP A 120 -37.57 34.67 -0.37
C ASP A 120 -38.07 33.28 0.09
N ASP A 121 -37.65 32.23 -0.60
CA ASP A 121 -37.88 30.84 -0.23
C ASP A 121 -36.73 30.33 0.66
N ALA A 122 -37.07 29.62 1.73
CA ALA A 122 -36.11 29.16 2.73
C ALA A 122 -35.09 28.14 2.18
N ALA A 123 -35.39 27.45 1.08
CA ALA A 123 -34.54 26.42 0.47
C ALA A 123 -33.93 26.87 -0.86
N LEU A 124 -34.69 27.59 -1.69
CA LEU A 124 -34.29 27.97 -3.06
C LEU A 124 -33.82 29.43 -3.18
N GLY A 125 -33.88 30.20 -2.08
CA GLY A 125 -33.56 31.63 -2.09
C GLY A 125 -34.63 32.43 -2.83
N LYS A 126 -34.23 33.41 -3.65
CA LYS A 126 -35.18 34.28 -4.35
C LYS A 126 -35.90 33.53 -5.48
N ILE A 127 -37.22 33.42 -5.37
CA ILE A 127 -38.08 32.82 -6.39
C ILE A 127 -39.13 33.81 -6.88
N ILE A 128 -39.57 33.63 -8.13
CA ILE A 128 -40.71 34.37 -8.69
C ILE A 128 -41.96 33.54 -8.37
N LYS A 129 -42.80 34.04 -7.45
CA LYS A 129 -44.05 33.36 -7.10
C LYS A 129 -45.04 33.45 -8.26
N ASN A 130 -45.87 32.42 -8.40
CA ASN A 130 -46.90 32.30 -9.44
C ASN A 130 -46.33 32.22 -10.88
N LEU A 131 -45.03 31.97 -11.05
CA LEU A 131 -44.44 31.73 -12.36
C LEU A 131 -44.84 30.36 -12.90
N THR A 132 -45.33 30.31 -14.14
CA THR A 132 -45.77 29.08 -14.79
C THR A 132 -44.60 28.11 -14.97
N GLN A 133 -44.81 26.86 -14.55
CA GLN A 133 -43.90 25.75 -14.82
C GLN A 133 -44.46 24.86 -15.93
N SER A 134 -43.59 24.44 -16.85
CA SER A 134 -43.96 23.50 -17.90
C SER A 134 -44.30 22.12 -17.33
N ALA A 135 -45.01 21.32 -18.12
CA ALA A 135 -45.08 19.88 -17.91
C ALA A 135 -43.67 19.25 -17.92
N PRO A 136 -43.47 18.09 -17.27
CA PRO A 136 -42.20 17.37 -17.30
C PRO A 136 -41.75 17.10 -18.74
N LEU A 137 -40.54 17.52 -19.08
CA LEU A 137 -39.96 17.37 -20.40
C LEU A 137 -39.25 16.03 -20.57
N THR A 138 -39.47 15.40 -21.71
CA THR A 138 -38.96 14.05 -22.02
C THR A 138 -37.95 14.03 -23.17
N SER A 139 -37.75 15.16 -23.87
CA SER A 139 -36.82 15.25 -25.00
C SER A 139 -36.39 16.70 -25.28
N ALA A 140 -35.24 16.89 -25.92
CA ALA A 140 -34.83 18.22 -26.39
C ALA A 140 -35.79 18.81 -27.43
N GLY A 141 -36.54 17.97 -28.16
CA GLY A 141 -37.61 18.42 -29.04
C GLY A 141 -38.74 19.12 -28.28
N SER A 142 -39.19 18.53 -27.17
CA SER A 142 -40.20 19.15 -26.30
C SER A 142 -39.69 20.43 -25.63
N PHE A 143 -38.42 20.46 -25.22
CA PHE A 143 -37.76 21.66 -24.70
C PHE A 143 -37.75 22.79 -25.74
N ARG A 144 -37.37 22.49 -26.98
CA ARG A 144 -37.29 23.47 -28.06
C ARG A 144 -38.66 24.08 -28.36
N GLN A 145 -39.71 23.27 -28.40
CA GLN A 145 -41.09 23.77 -28.60
C GLN A 145 -41.52 24.76 -27.52
N VAL A 146 -41.23 24.46 -26.24
CA VAL A 146 -41.57 25.36 -25.12
C VAL A 146 -40.71 26.62 -25.14
N LEU A 147 -39.42 26.50 -25.49
CA LEU A 147 -38.52 27.64 -25.64
C LEU A 147 -38.97 28.59 -26.75
N ASP A 148 -39.29 28.05 -27.93
CA ASP A 148 -39.75 28.83 -29.09
C ASP A 148 -41.09 29.52 -28.80
N ALA A 149 -42.00 28.83 -28.09
CA ALA A 149 -43.27 29.42 -27.64
C ALA A 149 -43.04 30.62 -26.72
N GLY A 150 -42.13 30.50 -25.74
CA GLY A 150 -41.79 31.60 -24.83
C GLY A 150 -41.05 32.76 -25.51
N LEU A 151 -40.15 32.47 -26.45
CA LEU A 151 -39.49 33.49 -27.26
C LEU A 151 -40.46 34.24 -28.16
N GLY A 152 -41.52 33.58 -28.64
CA GLY A 152 -42.60 34.21 -29.40
C GLY A 152 -43.50 35.15 -28.58
N VAL A 153 -43.46 35.05 -27.25
CA VAL A 153 -44.17 35.95 -26.32
C VAL A 153 -43.30 37.12 -25.87
N ARG A 154 -41.97 36.94 -25.85
CA ARG A 154 -41.00 37.96 -25.42
C ARG A 154 -41.10 39.24 -26.26
N ARG A 155 -40.91 40.40 -25.62
CA ARG A 155 -41.01 41.69 -26.30
C ARG A 155 -39.90 41.88 -27.34
N SER A 156 -40.27 41.87 -28.62
CA SER A 156 -39.38 42.15 -29.75
C SER A 156 -39.73 43.44 -30.51
N THR A 157 -40.45 44.37 -29.87
CA THR A 157 -40.89 45.61 -30.51
C THR A 157 -39.73 46.59 -30.65
N ASN A 158 -39.47 47.06 -31.86
CA ASN A 158 -38.50 48.13 -32.10
C ASN A 158 -39.09 49.48 -31.66
N GLY A 159 -38.53 50.05 -30.60
CA GLY A 159 -38.86 51.39 -30.12
C GLY A 159 -37.88 52.46 -30.61
N LEU A 160 -38.06 53.69 -30.13
CA LEU A 160 -37.20 54.85 -30.43
C LEU A 160 -35.71 54.64 -30.10
N TYR A 161 -35.40 53.68 -29.22
CA TYR A 161 -34.05 53.44 -28.68
C TYR A 161 -33.41 52.12 -29.14
N GLY A 162 -34.09 51.32 -29.97
CA GLY A 162 -33.67 49.98 -30.38
C GLY A 162 -34.73 48.91 -30.12
N ASN A 163 -34.37 47.65 -30.28
CA ASN A 163 -35.26 46.53 -29.97
C ASN A 163 -35.48 46.44 -28.46
N SER A 164 -36.73 46.30 -28.00
CA SER A 164 -37.06 46.12 -26.58
C SER A 164 -36.32 44.94 -25.93
N SER A 165 -35.98 43.92 -26.72
CA SER A 165 -35.21 42.77 -26.24
C SER A 165 -33.80 43.16 -25.75
N GLU A 166 -33.21 44.26 -26.24
CA GLU A 166 -31.90 44.78 -25.79
C GLU A 166 -31.96 45.43 -24.40
N PHE A 167 -33.17 45.76 -23.92
CA PHE A 167 -33.44 46.42 -22.65
C PHE A 167 -34.15 45.50 -21.63
N SER A 168 -34.64 44.35 -22.09
CA SER A 168 -35.26 43.30 -21.26
C SER A 168 -34.22 42.27 -20.81
N SER A 169 -34.31 41.81 -19.56
CA SER A 169 -33.62 40.59 -19.14
C SER A 169 -34.55 39.39 -19.35
N ALA A 170 -34.02 38.25 -19.79
CA ALA A 170 -34.78 37.01 -19.86
C ALA A 170 -34.14 35.94 -18.97
N VAL A 171 -34.94 35.29 -18.14
CA VAL A 171 -34.49 34.28 -17.17
C VAL A 171 -35.19 32.96 -17.51
N LEU A 172 -34.46 32.05 -18.14
CA LEU A 172 -34.90 30.69 -18.40
C LEU A 172 -34.34 29.76 -17.33
N ARG A 173 -35.22 29.13 -16.56
CA ARG A 173 -34.85 28.21 -15.47
C ARG A 173 -35.26 26.79 -15.81
N ILE A 174 -34.31 25.88 -15.75
CA ILE A 174 -34.51 24.43 -15.85
C ILE A 174 -34.47 23.84 -14.44
N SER A 175 -35.62 23.44 -13.91
CA SER A 175 -35.74 22.79 -12.61
C SER A 175 -35.56 21.28 -12.76
N VAL A 176 -34.64 20.73 -11.97
CA VAL A 176 -34.28 19.31 -11.93
C VAL A 176 -34.78 18.73 -10.62
N LYS A 177 -35.66 17.73 -10.69
CA LYS A 177 -36.11 16.94 -9.55
C LYS A 177 -35.65 15.50 -9.74
N GLN A 178 -34.82 14.99 -8.83
CA GLN A 178 -34.43 13.58 -8.77
C GLN A 178 -35.13 12.93 -7.57
N THR A 179 -35.68 11.74 -7.74
CA THR A 179 -36.36 11.00 -6.68
C THR A 179 -35.73 9.62 -6.53
N PHE A 180 -35.27 9.32 -5.32
CA PHE A 180 -34.62 8.06 -4.96
C PHE A 180 -35.51 7.30 -3.99
N SER A 181 -35.96 6.11 -4.39
CA SER A 181 -36.71 5.19 -3.52
C SER A 181 -35.78 4.12 -2.94
N PHE A 182 -35.94 3.81 -1.66
CA PHE A 182 -35.15 2.83 -0.93
C PHE A 182 -36.06 1.71 -0.40
N CYS A 183 -35.54 0.48 -0.21
CA CYS A 183 -36.37 -0.68 0.17
C CYS A 183 -37.01 -0.52 1.57
N GLU A 184 -36.35 0.19 2.48
CA GLU A 184 -36.73 0.30 3.89
C GLU A 184 -36.73 1.76 4.41
N ALA A 185 -36.68 2.76 3.51
CA ALA A 185 -36.63 4.18 3.88
C ALA A 185 -37.56 5.03 2.98
N PRO A 186 -38.06 6.18 3.47
CA PRO A 186 -38.88 7.07 2.67
C PRO A 186 -38.11 7.59 1.44
N ALA A 187 -38.84 7.82 0.35
CA ALA A 187 -38.24 8.36 -0.87
C ALA A 187 -37.59 9.71 -0.58
N GLN A 188 -36.34 9.88 -1.03
CA GLN A 188 -35.61 11.14 -0.92
C GLN A 188 -35.71 11.90 -2.25
N GLU A 189 -35.90 13.21 -2.15
CA GLU A 189 -35.95 14.10 -3.30
C GLU A 189 -34.75 15.05 -3.28
N LEU A 190 -34.09 15.18 -4.42
CA LEU A 190 -33.03 16.15 -4.65
C LEU A 190 -33.52 17.16 -5.69
N HIS A 191 -33.48 18.45 -5.31
CA HIS A 191 -33.91 19.55 -6.15
C HIS A 191 -32.70 20.41 -6.51
N SER A 192 -32.52 20.68 -7.80
CA SER A 192 -31.54 21.65 -8.29
C SER A 192 -32.11 22.44 -9.47
N PHE A 193 -31.47 23.55 -9.81
CA PHE A 193 -31.85 24.33 -10.99
C PHE A 193 -30.65 24.79 -11.82
N PHE A 194 -30.91 24.98 -13.11
CA PHE A 194 -29.99 25.58 -14.07
C PHE A 194 -30.63 26.81 -14.70
N ASP A 195 -30.13 27.99 -14.35
CA ASP A 195 -30.61 29.27 -14.86
C ASP A 195 -29.75 29.76 -16.02
N ILE A 196 -30.41 30.19 -17.09
CA ILE A 196 -29.81 30.85 -18.25
C ILE A 196 -30.39 32.26 -18.30
N VAL A 197 -29.54 33.24 -18.04
CA VAL A 197 -29.93 34.64 -17.89
C VAL A 197 -29.32 35.47 -19.02
N ASP A 198 -30.19 36.07 -19.82
CA ASP A 198 -29.83 37.09 -20.81
C ASP A 198 -29.94 38.45 -20.16
N VAL A 199 -28.82 39.15 -20.03
CA VAL A 199 -28.73 40.48 -19.40
C VAL A 199 -28.84 41.57 -20.48
N PRO A 200 -29.49 42.72 -20.19
CA PRO A 200 -29.54 43.85 -21.11
C PRO A 200 -28.16 44.31 -21.55
N ALA A 201 -28.08 44.84 -22.77
CA ALA A 201 -26.81 45.23 -23.37
C ALA A 201 -26.05 46.28 -22.53
N THR A 202 -24.77 46.04 -22.24
CA THR A 202 -23.95 46.87 -21.35
C THR A 202 -23.80 48.32 -21.83
N ASP A 203 -23.76 48.54 -23.14
CA ASP A 203 -23.63 49.87 -23.74
C ASP A 203 -24.93 50.67 -23.58
N ARG A 204 -26.06 49.96 -23.51
CA ARG A 204 -27.36 50.56 -23.20
C ARG A 204 -27.46 50.90 -21.72
N LEU A 205 -26.96 50.02 -20.83
CA LEU A 205 -26.89 50.27 -19.39
C LEU A 205 -25.99 51.48 -19.05
N THR A 206 -24.84 51.63 -19.70
CA THR A 206 -23.92 52.76 -19.49
C THR A 206 -24.45 54.07 -20.08
N ARG A 207 -25.09 54.03 -21.25
CA ARG A 207 -25.74 55.21 -21.85
C ARG A 207 -26.97 55.65 -21.04
N LEU A 208 -27.75 54.69 -20.54
CA LEU A 208 -28.85 54.91 -19.63
C LEU A 208 -28.34 55.46 -18.29
N GLY A 209 -27.26 54.92 -17.72
CA GLY A 209 -26.63 55.44 -16.50
C GLY A 209 -26.13 56.88 -16.62
N LYS A 210 -25.57 57.26 -17.79
CA LYS A 210 -25.17 58.65 -18.10
C LYS A 210 -26.35 59.61 -18.33
N LEU A 211 -27.49 59.10 -18.78
CA LEU A 211 -28.72 59.88 -18.94
C LEU A 211 -29.51 59.98 -17.64
N LEU A 212 -29.50 58.93 -16.82
CA LEU A 212 -30.15 58.85 -15.52
C LEU A 212 -29.41 59.63 -14.44
N SER A 213 -28.08 59.76 -14.52
CA SER A 213 -27.31 60.68 -13.65
C SER A 213 -27.64 62.16 -13.89
N ARG A 214 -28.30 62.48 -15.01
CA ARG A 214 -28.84 63.83 -15.30
C ARG A 214 -30.29 64.01 -14.84
N VAL A 215 -30.95 62.94 -14.40
CA VAL A 215 -32.31 63.00 -13.84
C VAL A 215 -32.18 63.17 -12.33
N CYS A 216 -32.65 64.30 -11.81
CA CYS A 216 -32.51 64.69 -10.39
C CYS A 216 -33.22 63.73 -9.40
N THR A 217 -33.87 62.67 -9.89
CA THR A 217 -34.67 61.70 -9.14
C THR A 217 -34.23 60.26 -9.40
N PHE A 218 -32.96 60.03 -9.79
CA PHE A 218 -32.40 58.69 -9.89
C PHE A 218 -31.73 58.23 -8.57
N PRO A 219 -31.95 56.98 -8.10
CA PRO A 219 -32.85 55.98 -8.67
C PRO A 219 -34.32 56.37 -8.51
N VAL A 220 -35.10 56.21 -9.60
CA VAL A 220 -36.53 56.51 -9.60
C VAL A 220 -37.22 55.36 -8.87
N VAL A 221 -37.36 55.49 -7.54
CA VAL A 221 -38.23 54.61 -6.77
C VAL A 221 -39.67 54.92 -7.20
N ASN A 222 -40.40 53.92 -7.70
CA ASN A 222 -41.79 54.03 -8.14
C ASN A 222 -42.71 54.30 -6.94
N ASN A 223 -42.71 55.54 -6.46
CA ASN A 223 -43.41 55.98 -5.26
C ASN A 223 -44.81 56.52 -5.60
N ASP A 224 -45.79 56.39 -4.70
CA ASP A 224 -47.20 56.73 -4.96
C ASP A 224 -47.42 58.20 -5.36
N MET A 225 -46.52 59.08 -4.93
CA MET A 225 -46.48 60.48 -5.32
C MET A 225 -46.30 60.68 -6.85
N LEU A 226 -45.48 59.85 -7.49
CA LEU A 226 -45.17 59.93 -8.91
C LEU A 226 -46.35 59.43 -9.75
N ARG A 227 -47.05 58.39 -9.26
CA ARG A 227 -48.34 57.92 -9.79
C ARG A 227 -49.42 59.00 -9.64
N GLY A 228 -49.46 59.70 -8.50
CA GLY A 228 -50.39 60.80 -8.22
C GLY A 228 -50.15 62.05 -9.08
N LEU A 229 -48.89 62.43 -9.31
CA LEU A 229 -48.52 63.58 -10.16
C LEU A 229 -48.90 63.37 -11.63
N ARG A 230 -48.75 62.15 -12.15
CA ARG A 230 -49.22 61.79 -13.49
C ARG A 230 -50.74 61.93 -13.63
N ARG A 231 -51.50 61.57 -12.59
CA ARG A 231 -52.97 61.74 -12.55
C ARG A 231 -53.37 63.22 -12.47
N ARG A 232 -52.70 64.05 -11.67
CA ARG A 232 -53.01 65.49 -11.52
C ARG A 232 -52.72 66.32 -12.76
N ARG A 233 -51.60 66.05 -13.45
CA ARG A 233 -51.27 66.74 -14.71
C ARG A 233 -52.38 66.57 -15.76
N PHE A 234 -53.02 65.40 -15.77
CA PHE A 234 -54.15 65.08 -16.64
C PHE A 234 -55.43 65.87 -16.29
N LEU A 235 -55.61 66.25 -15.01
CA LEU A 235 -56.76 67.01 -14.50
C LEU A 235 -56.61 68.52 -14.71
N VAL A 236 -55.43 69.09 -14.46
CA VAL A 236 -55.17 70.54 -14.60
C VAL A 236 -55.32 70.99 -16.06
N GLN A 237 -54.92 70.15 -17.00
CA GLN A 237 -55.08 70.40 -18.44
C GLN A 237 -56.57 70.48 -18.87
N LYS A 238 -57.49 69.98 -18.03
CA LYS A 238 -58.94 70.01 -18.26
C LYS A 238 -59.63 71.26 -17.69
N GLN A 239 -59.03 71.95 -16.71
CA GLN A 239 -59.67 73.04 -15.97
C GLN A 239 -59.36 74.46 -16.51
N LEU A 240 -58.23 74.65 -17.20
CA LEU A 240 -57.79 75.94 -17.77
C LEU A 240 -58.70 76.50 -18.90
N VAL A 241 -59.72 75.76 -19.33
CA VAL A 241 -60.66 76.18 -20.39
C VAL A 241 -61.85 77.01 -19.84
N SER A 242 -62.03 77.12 -18.53
CA SER A 242 -63.35 77.48 -17.95
C SER A 242 -63.51 78.82 -17.22
N VAL A 243 -62.49 79.70 -17.13
CA VAL A 243 -62.53 80.83 -16.17
C VAL A 243 -62.54 82.25 -16.79
N ALA A 244 -62.69 82.39 -18.10
CA ALA A 244 -62.66 83.71 -18.74
C ALA A 244 -64.05 84.27 -19.08
N THR A 245 -64.85 84.73 -18.08
CA THR A 245 -65.89 85.79 -18.25
C THR A 245 -66.55 86.17 -16.91
N ALA A 246 -66.38 87.42 -16.45
CA ALA A 246 -67.45 88.33 -16.00
C ALA A 246 -66.93 89.55 -15.18
N ASP A 247 -67.05 90.75 -15.76
CA ASP A 247 -67.13 92.10 -15.14
C ASP A 247 -68.62 92.55 -15.20
N GLY A 248 -69.20 93.51 -14.46
CA GLY A 248 -68.77 94.48 -13.45
C GLY A 248 -69.89 95.55 -13.18
N LYS A 249 -69.68 96.40 -12.14
CA LYS A 249 -70.26 97.73 -11.79
C LYS A 249 -71.67 97.83 -11.12
N GLN A 250 -71.77 98.52 -9.96
CA GLN A 250 -73.00 98.81 -9.13
C GLN A 250 -72.85 100.14 -8.34
N ASP A 251 -73.96 100.73 -7.88
CA ASP A 251 -74.23 102.15 -7.50
C ASP A 251 -73.91 102.58 -6.04
N LEU A 252 -73.86 103.89 -5.73
CA LEU A 252 -73.40 104.51 -4.46
C LEU A 252 -74.08 104.02 -3.15
N ALA A 253 -75.39 103.73 -3.18
CA ALA A 253 -76.08 103.12 -2.02
C ALA A 253 -75.72 101.63 -1.84
N ASP A 254 -75.35 100.96 -2.94
CA ASP A 254 -74.69 99.67 -2.86
C ASP A 254 -73.32 99.84 -2.24
N TYR A 255 -72.59 100.96 -2.43
CA TYR A 255 -71.28 101.13 -1.78
C TYR A 255 -71.37 101.21 -0.26
N GLU A 256 -72.39 101.83 0.34
CA GLU A 256 -72.55 101.89 1.81
C GLU A 256 -72.99 100.56 2.39
N ARG A 257 -73.96 99.87 1.76
CA ARG A 257 -74.31 98.48 2.13
C ARG A 257 -73.13 97.55 1.92
N ARG A 258 -72.40 97.70 0.82
CA ARG A 258 -71.14 97.01 0.57
C ARG A 258 -70.11 97.41 1.61
N LEU A 259 -70.07 98.62 2.14
CA LEU A 259 -69.10 99.03 3.15
C LEU A 259 -69.37 98.29 4.45
N HIS A 260 -70.61 98.24 4.93
CA HIS A 260 -70.97 97.44 6.11
C HIS A 260 -70.86 95.93 5.86
N ASP A 261 -71.21 95.46 4.67
CA ASP A 261 -70.97 94.06 4.27
C ASP A 261 -69.46 93.76 4.21
N LEU A 262 -68.64 94.72 3.80
CA LEU A 262 -67.18 94.61 3.75
C LEU A 262 -66.58 94.69 5.15
N GLU A 263 -67.11 95.51 6.05
CA GLU A 263 -66.73 95.55 7.47
C GLU A 263 -67.08 94.24 8.17
N GLY A 264 -68.29 93.72 7.95
CA GLY A 264 -68.72 92.40 8.41
C GLY A 264 -67.82 91.29 7.85
N LYS A 265 -67.53 91.31 6.54
CA LYS A 265 -66.58 90.39 5.90
C LYS A 265 -65.16 90.58 6.42
N LEU A 266 -64.74 91.78 6.80
CA LEU A 266 -63.40 92.05 7.34
C LEU A 266 -63.27 91.53 8.78
N ALA A 267 -64.32 91.64 9.59
CA ALA A 267 -64.41 91.06 10.92
C ALA A 267 -64.46 89.52 10.87
N GLN A 268 -65.28 88.96 9.97
CA GLN A 268 -65.32 87.51 9.68
C GLN A 268 -63.96 87.02 9.19
N SER A 269 -63.34 87.71 8.23
CA SER A 269 -61.98 87.42 7.77
C SER A 269 -60.94 87.57 8.89
N GLY A 270 -61.16 88.45 9.87
CA GLY A 270 -60.30 88.59 11.05
C GLY A 270 -60.41 87.40 12.01
N LEU A 271 -61.60 86.83 12.18
CA LEU A 271 -61.84 85.59 12.93
C LEU A 271 -61.32 84.37 12.18
N GLU A 272 -61.61 84.25 10.90
CA GLU A 272 -61.06 83.19 10.03
C GLU A 272 -59.54 83.22 10.04
N ARG A 273 -58.91 84.39 9.94
CA ARG A 273 -57.44 84.49 10.05
C ARG A 273 -56.89 84.12 11.43
N ARG A 274 -57.67 84.26 12.51
CA ARG A 274 -57.26 83.78 13.84
C ARG A 274 -57.39 82.26 13.93
N MET A 275 -58.52 81.71 13.51
CA MET A 275 -58.70 80.25 13.46
C MET A 275 -57.65 79.59 12.56
N LEU A 276 -57.38 80.14 11.38
CA LEU A 276 -56.34 79.64 10.48
C LEU A 276 -54.93 79.75 11.07
N ARG A 277 -54.67 80.71 11.98
CA ARG A 277 -53.38 80.78 12.71
C ARG A 277 -53.31 79.71 13.79
N GLU A 278 -54.37 79.52 14.56
CA GLU A 278 -54.46 78.45 15.56
C GLU A 278 -54.34 77.06 14.91
N ASP A 279 -55.03 76.83 13.79
CA ASP A 279 -54.90 75.62 12.98
C ASP A 279 -53.50 75.45 12.42
N LYS A 280 -52.88 76.54 11.92
CA LYS A 280 -51.49 76.51 11.46
C LYS A 280 -50.56 76.13 12.60
N ASP A 281 -50.71 76.72 13.78
CA ASP A 281 -49.85 76.47 14.93
C ASP A 281 -50.03 75.03 15.43
N ALA A 282 -51.28 74.53 15.50
CA ALA A 282 -51.60 73.14 15.81
C ALA A 282 -50.99 72.17 14.78
N LEU A 283 -51.10 72.47 13.48
CA LEU A 283 -50.48 71.68 12.43
C LEU A 283 -48.94 71.72 12.52
N THR A 284 -48.34 72.86 12.87
CA THR A 284 -46.88 72.93 13.06
C THR A 284 -46.42 72.13 14.28
N ALA A 285 -47.20 72.08 15.35
CA ALA A 285 -46.93 71.23 16.51
C ALA A 285 -47.02 69.74 16.14
N GLN A 286 -48.07 69.32 15.43
CA GLN A 286 -48.21 67.94 14.93
C GLN A 286 -47.08 67.55 13.98
N VAL A 287 -46.66 68.45 13.09
CA VAL A 287 -45.49 68.22 12.22
C VAL A 287 -44.20 68.11 13.05
N GLY A 288 -44.07 68.87 14.14
CA GLY A 288 -42.98 68.76 15.10
C GLY A 288 -42.94 67.38 15.77
N GLU A 289 -44.06 66.91 16.28
CA GLU A 289 -44.19 65.57 16.90
C GLU A 289 -43.91 64.44 15.90
N LEU A 290 -44.43 64.53 14.67
CA LEU A 290 -44.15 63.55 13.63
C LEU A 290 -42.68 63.52 13.24
N ARG A 291 -41.99 64.68 13.23
CA ARG A 291 -40.54 64.74 13.01
C ARG A 291 -39.75 64.10 14.15
N LEU A 292 -40.19 64.26 15.40
CA LEU A 292 -39.55 63.59 16.54
C LEU A 292 -39.75 62.06 16.47
N LYS A 293 -40.98 61.59 16.24
CA LYS A 293 -41.26 60.15 16.05
C LYS A 293 -40.49 59.57 14.87
N TYR A 294 -40.35 60.31 13.78
CA TYR A 294 -39.55 59.88 12.64
C TYR A 294 -38.07 59.77 12.99
N ARG A 295 -37.51 60.71 13.77
CA ARG A 295 -36.12 60.62 14.25
C ARG A 295 -35.93 59.43 15.18
N GLU A 296 -36.83 59.22 16.13
CA GLU A 296 -36.79 58.05 17.03
C GLU A 296 -36.87 56.73 16.25
N LEU A 297 -37.77 56.63 15.27
CA LEU A 297 -37.84 55.45 14.40
C LEU A 297 -36.57 55.26 13.57
N PHE A 298 -35.97 56.35 13.09
CA PHE A 298 -34.72 56.30 12.34
C PHE A 298 -33.54 55.88 13.23
N ASP A 299 -33.47 56.38 14.45
CA ASP A 299 -32.46 55.99 15.43
C ASP A 299 -32.62 54.51 15.84
N ASN A 300 -33.86 54.03 16.00
CA ASN A 300 -34.17 52.62 16.24
C ASN A 300 -33.81 51.74 15.03
N GLU A 301 -34.07 52.21 13.80
CA GLU A 301 -33.67 51.49 12.58
C GLU A 301 -32.14 51.40 12.47
N LEU A 302 -31.45 52.49 12.79
CA LEU A 302 -29.99 52.51 12.86
C LEU A 302 -29.45 51.55 13.92
N SER A 303 -30.03 51.55 15.12
CA SER A 303 -29.60 50.65 16.19
C SER A 303 -29.81 49.18 15.81
N LEU A 304 -30.97 48.84 15.24
CA LEU A 304 -31.26 47.48 14.74
C LEU A 304 -30.30 47.06 13.63
N ARG A 305 -29.94 47.97 12.71
CA ARG A 305 -28.93 47.69 11.67
C ARG A 305 -27.55 47.46 12.27
N THR A 306 -27.16 48.22 13.30
CA THR A 306 -25.87 47.99 13.98
C THR A 306 -25.84 46.66 14.72
N GLU A 307 -26.93 46.27 15.37
CA GLU A 307 -27.05 44.97 16.05
C GLU A 307 -27.01 43.81 15.04
N LEU A 308 -27.71 43.95 13.91
CA LEU A 308 -27.68 42.95 12.84
C LEU A 308 -26.27 42.79 12.27
N LEU A 309 -25.55 43.90 12.05
CA LEU A 309 -24.14 43.84 11.62
C LEU A 309 -23.25 43.16 12.66
N SER A 310 -23.43 43.41 13.96
CA SER A 310 -22.67 42.71 14.99
C SER A 310 -22.99 41.21 15.02
N CYS A 311 -24.26 40.83 14.88
CA CYS A 311 -24.65 39.42 14.81
C CYS A 311 -24.07 38.73 13.57
N GLU A 312 -24.03 39.40 12.42
CA GLU A 312 -23.38 38.88 11.22
C GLU A 312 -21.86 38.74 11.40
N GLN A 313 -21.21 39.70 12.06
CA GLN A 313 -19.79 39.61 12.40
C GLN A 313 -19.49 38.45 13.35
N GLU A 314 -20.31 38.23 14.38
CA GLU A 314 -20.20 37.09 15.29
C GLU A 314 -20.43 35.77 14.57
N LYS A 315 -21.42 35.70 13.67
CA LYS A 315 -21.67 34.52 12.83
C LYS A 315 -20.47 34.20 11.94
N LEU A 316 -19.84 35.22 11.34
CA LEU A 316 -18.62 35.05 10.56
C LEU A 316 -17.44 34.60 11.42
N ALA A 317 -17.30 35.14 12.64
CA ALA A 317 -16.26 34.72 13.59
C ALA A 317 -16.43 33.26 14.01
N LEU A 318 -17.67 32.84 14.33
CA LEU A 318 -18.00 31.45 14.64
C LEU A 318 -17.77 30.53 13.44
N SER A 319 -18.16 30.95 12.24
CA SER A 319 -17.90 30.18 11.01
C SER A 319 -16.40 30.03 10.76
N LYS A 320 -15.60 31.08 11.01
CA LYS A 320 -14.13 31.02 10.91
C LYS A 320 -13.53 30.07 11.94
N ALA A 321 -14.00 30.12 13.18
CA ALA A 321 -13.56 29.21 14.24
C ALA A 321 -13.93 27.75 13.93
N PHE A 322 -15.11 27.51 13.35
CA PHE A 322 -15.53 26.17 12.93
C PHE A 322 -14.67 25.62 11.80
N VAL A 323 -14.33 26.44 10.80
CA VAL A 323 -13.40 26.04 9.73
C VAL A 323 -12.01 25.76 10.31
N ALA A 324 -11.51 26.60 11.21
CA ALA A 324 -10.23 26.35 11.90
C ALA A 324 -10.25 25.03 12.67
N PHE A 325 -11.33 24.73 13.40
CA PHE A 325 -11.49 23.47 14.12
C PHE A 325 -11.60 22.26 13.19
N GLN A 326 -12.27 22.40 12.04
CA GLN A 326 -12.29 21.35 11.01
C GLN A 326 -10.89 21.09 10.45
N LEU A 327 -10.12 22.13 10.17
CA LEU A 327 -8.73 22.00 9.71
C LEU A 327 -7.85 21.34 10.78
N GLU A 328 -7.94 21.77 12.05
CA GLU A 328 -7.23 21.13 13.15
C GLU A 328 -7.59 19.65 13.28
N ARG A 329 -8.89 19.31 13.23
CA ARG A 329 -9.34 17.92 13.23
C ARG A 329 -8.74 17.14 12.07
N ASP A 330 -8.77 17.69 10.86
CA ASP A 330 -8.25 17.01 9.68
C ASP A 330 -6.72 16.83 9.75
N THR A 331 -5.99 17.81 10.30
CA THR A 331 -4.54 17.66 10.57
C THR A 331 -4.26 16.60 11.63
N HIS A 332 -5.06 16.50 12.69
CA HIS A 332 -4.93 15.45 13.69
C HIS A 332 -5.25 14.07 13.11
N VAL A 333 -6.25 13.96 12.24
CA VAL A 333 -6.55 12.70 11.53
C VAL A 333 -5.37 12.30 10.63
N GLN A 334 -4.78 13.24 9.89
CA GLN A 334 -3.58 12.96 9.09
C GLN A 334 -2.38 12.50 9.93
N GLN A 335 -2.17 13.11 11.10
CA GLN A 335 -1.13 12.68 12.05
C GLN A 335 -1.41 11.27 12.62
N LEU A 336 -2.66 10.98 12.96
CA LEU A 336 -3.03 9.63 13.44
C LEU A 336 -2.88 8.58 12.35
N ASP A 337 -3.21 8.92 11.10
CA ASP A 337 -2.99 8.03 9.96
C ASP A 337 -1.49 7.81 9.73
N SER A 338 -0.65 8.85 9.80
CA SER A 338 0.81 8.69 9.68
C SER A 338 1.39 7.82 10.81
N ASP A 339 0.97 8.06 12.05
CA ASP A 339 1.42 7.27 13.21
C ASP A 339 0.97 5.82 13.10
N LYS A 340 -0.25 5.58 12.58
CA LYS A 340 -0.77 4.25 12.30
C LYS A 340 0.06 3.54 11.23
N PHE A 341 0.39 4.21 10.12
CA PHE A 341 1.27 3.65 9.09
C PHE A 341 2.67 3.34 9.63
N GLU A 342 3.23 4.21 10.49
CA GLU A 342 4.51 3.94 11.14
C GLU A 342 4.43 2.73 12.09
N ALA A 343 3.35 2.62 12.87
CA ALA A 343 3.12 1.50 13.78
C ALA A 343 2.93 0.18 13.01
N GLU A 344 2.15 0.17 11.94
CA GLU A 344 1.98 -0.98 11.04
C GLU A 344 3.31 -1.38 10.40
N THR A 345 4.14 -0.42 9.98
CA THR A 345 5.47 -0.69 9.43
C THR A 345 6.40 -1.30 10.48
N ARG A 346 6.36 -0.82 11.74
CA ARG A 346 7.14 -1.40 12.84
C ARG A 346 6.64 -2.80 13.21
N LEU A 347 5.33 -3.02 13.17
CA LEU A 347 4.71 -4.32 13.42
C LEU A 347 5.12 -5.33 12.35
N LEU A 348 5.05 -4.97 11.06
CA LEU A 348 5.53 -5.82 9.97
C LEU A 348 7.01 -6.20 10.13
N LYS A 349 7.87 -5.24 10.53
CA LYS A 349 9.28 -5.53 10.83
C LYS A 349 9.44 -6.48 12.02
N ALA A 350 8.64 -6.32 13.06
CA ALA A 350 8.65 -7.21 14.22
C ALA A 350 8.14 -8.62 13.86
N GLU A 351 7.09 -8.72 13.04
CA GLU A 351 6.57 -9.98 12.51
C GLU A 351 7.61 -10.69 11.66
N GLN A 352 8.31 -9.96 10.78
CA GLN A 352 9.43 -10.52 10.00
C GLN A 352 10.53 -11.07 10.92
N LEU A 353 10.95 -10.33 11.95
CA LEU A 353 11.94 -10.81 12.92
C LEU A 353 11.45 -12.05 13.68
N VAL A 354 10.18 -12.13 14.04
CA VAL A 354 9.61 -13.33 14.68
C VAL A 354 9.65 -14.53 13.73
N VAL A 355 9.35 -14.34 12.45
CA VAL A 355 9.44 -15.40 11.44
C VAL A 355 10.90 -15.86 11.27
N GLU A 356 11.85 -14.94 11.21
CA GLU A 356 13.29 -15.26 11.16
C GLU A 356 13.73 -16.05 12.39
N ILE A 357 13.32 -15.64 13.60
CA ILE A 357 13.59 -16.37 14.85
C ILE A 357 12.96 -17.77 14.82
N GLN A 358 11.72 -17.91 14.34
CA GLN A 358 11.05 -19.22 14.23
C GLN A 358 11.75 -20.15 13.23
N GLN A 359 12.26 -19.62 12.11
CA GLN A 359 13.08 -20.38 11.17
C GLN A 359 14.39 -20.81 11.82
N ASP A 360 15.08 -19.91 12.53
CA ASP A 360 16.30 -20.23 13.27
C ASP A 360 16.05 -21.29 14.33
N ASP A 361 14.95 -21.22 15.09
CA ASP A 361 14.60 -22.22 16.09
C ASP A 361 14.24 -23.57 15.45
N ALA A 362 13.59 -23.58 14.28
CA ALA A 362 13.34 -24.81 13.53
C ALA A 362 14.65 -25.44 13.02
N THR A 363 15.61 -24.64 12.54
CA THR A 363 16.93 -25.16 12.13
C THR A 363 17.72 -25.69 13.33
N LYS A 364 17.72 -24.98 14.47
CA LYS A 364 18.36 -25.44 15.72
C LYS A 364 17.69 -26.71 16.25
N ALA A 365 16.36 -26.81 16.19
CA ALA A 365 15.64 -28.02 16.57
C ALA A 365 16.04 -29.20 15.67
N GLY A 366 16.16 -28.99 14.35
CA GLY A 366 16.70 -29.98 13.42
C GLY A 366 18.12 -30.42 13.79
N GLN A 367 19.02 -29.47 14.08
CA GLN A 367 20.38 -29.77 14.53
C GLN A 367 20.42 -30.55 15.85
N ILE A 368 19.58 -30.20 16.82
CA ILE A 368 19.45 -30.93 18.09
C ILE A 368 18.95 -32.36 17.81
N GLN A 369 17.98 -32.52 16.93
CA GLN A 369 17.45 -33.83 16.57
C GLN A 369 18.52 -34.70 15.89
N ASP A 370 19.30 -34.14 14.96
CA ASP A 370 20.44 -34.82 14.33
C ASP A 370 21.51 -35.21 15.36
N LEU A 371 21.81 -34.33 16.33
CA LEU A 371 22.73 -34.63 17.43
C LEU A 371 22.18 -35.73 18.35
N CYS A 372 20.87 -35.75 18.63
CA CYS A 372 20.23 -36.81 19.39
C CYS A 372 20.29 -38.16 18.65
N VAL A 373 20.07 -38.17 17.33
CA VAL A 373 20.22 -39.39 16.51
C VAL A 373 21.66 -39.88 16.57
N LYS A 374 22.65 -39.01 16.35
CA LYS A 374 24.08 -39.37 16.46
C LYS A 374 24.44 -39.86 17.86
N MET A 375 23.92 -39.23 18.91
CA MET A 375 24.13 -39.67 20.28
C MET A 375 23.54 -41.06 20.50
N ASN A 376 22.33 -41.33 20.02
CA ASN A 376 21.71 -42.64 20.12
C ASN A 376 22.48 -43.72 19.34
N GLU A 377 22.99 -43.41 18.15
CA GLU A 377 23.88 -44.30 17.39
C GLU A 377 25.15 -44.62 18.20
N LEU A 378 25.81 -43.61 18.78
CA LEU A 378 26.97 -43.81 19.64
C LEU A 378 26.66 -44.62 20.91
N VAL A 379 25.48 -44.43 21.50
CA VAL A 379 25.03 -45.25 22.63
C VAL A 379 24.80 -46.69 22.19
N ALA A 380 24.16 -46.91 21.03
CA ALA A 380 23.96 -48.24 20.47
C ALA A 380 25.30 -48.94 20.20
N ASP A 381 26.25 -48.27 19.56
CA ASP A 381 27.60 -48.78 19.35
C ASP A 381 28.32 -49.06 20.66
N LYS A 382 28.23 -48.16 21.66
CA LYS A 382 28.79 -48.40 22.99
C LYS A 382 28.18 -49.64 23.66
N THR A 383 26.87 -49.85 23.51
CA THR A 383 26.20 -51.05 24.06
C THR A 383 26.61 -52.31 23.31
N ARG A 384 26.77 -52.25 21.98
CA ARG A 384 27.27 -53.36 21.15
C ARG A 384 28.70 -53.74 21.55
N LEU A 385 29.60 -52.75 21.63
CA LEU A 385 30.98 -52.92 22.08
C LEU A 385 31.04 -53.43 23.52
N GLY A 386 30.15 -52.98 24.40
CA GLY A 386 30.01 -53.51 25.76
C GLY A 386 29.60 -54.98 25.77
N GLY A 387 28.68 -55.37 24.88
CA GLY A 387 28.29 -56.77 24.65
C GLY A 387 29.47 -57.61 24.16
N GLU A 388 30.19 -57.14 23.14
CA GLU A 388 31.41 -57.76 22.60
C GLU A 388 32.49 -57.93 23.66
N LEU A 389 32.75 -56.89 24.49
CA LEU A 389 33.67 -56.95 25.62
C LEU A 389 33.25 -58.00 26.65
N SER A 390 31.95 -58.08 26.97
CA SER A 390 31.45 -59.10 27.90
C SER A 390 31.64 -60.52 27.37
N MET A 391 31.44 -60.72 26.05
CA MET A 391 31.65 -61.99 25.37
C MET A 391 33.12 -62.37 25.34
N LEU A 392 34.00 -61.42 25.02
CA LEU A 392 35.46 -61.59 25.10
C LEU A 392 35.90 -61.92 26.53
N GLN A 393 35.37 -61.22 27.54
CA GLN A 393 35.71 -61.49 28.94
C GLN A 393 35.25 -62.89 29.36
N LYS A 394 34.09 -63.36 28.91
CA LYS A 394 33.63 -64.74 29.12
C LYS A 394 34.53 -65.74 28.41
N ALA A 395 34.93 -65.46 27.16
CA ALA A 395 35.83 -66.31 26.39
C ALA A 395 37.22 -66.41 27.02
N VAL A 396 37.77 -65.29 27.52
CA VAL A 396 39.04 -65.26 28.26
C VAL A 396 38.93 -66.08 29.54
N LYS A 397 37.88 -65.90 30.35
CA LYS A 397 37.67 -66.71 31.55
C LYS A 397 37.54 -68.20 31.23
N ALA A 398 36.83 -68.56 30.15
CA ALA A 398 36.72 -69.95 29.71
C ALA A 398 38.07 -70.53 29.28
N ALA A 399 38.88 -69.74 28.56
CA ALA A 399 40.24 -70.12 28.16
C ALA A 399 41.17 -70.27 29.38
N GLU A 400 41.07 -69.39 30.38
CA GLU A 400 41.81 -69.51 31.65
C GLU A 400 41.42 -70.79 32.40
N CYS A 401 40.12 -71.09 32.51
CA CYS A 401 39.65 -72.33 33.11
C CYS A 401 40.14 -73.58 32.35
N ALA A 402 40.15 -73.53 31.01
CA ALA A 402 40.68 -74.61 30.18
C ALA A 402 42.19 -74.80 30.39
N ARG A 403 42.96 -73.71 30.42
CA ARG A 403 44.39 -73.70 30.70
C ARG A 403 44.70 -74.27 32.10
N ASP A 404 43.92 -73.91 33.10
CA ASP A 404 44.08 -74.43 34.46
C ASP A 404 43.71 -75.93 34.55
N ALA A 405 42.71 -76.38 33.79
CA ALA A 405 42.36 -77.79 33.68
C ALA A 405 43.48 -78.60 32.99
N GLU A 406 44.08 -78.06 31.93
CA GLU A 406 45.27 -78.66 31.29
C GLU A 406 46.47 -78.67 32.23
N ALA A 407 46.71 -77.59 32.98
CA ALA A 407 47.77 -77.54 33.98
C ALA A 407 47.59 -78.63 35.05
N LYS A 408 46.36 -78.86 35.53
CA LYS A 408 46.03 -79.95 36.45
C LYS A 408 46.24 -81.33 35.82
N LYS A 409 45.83 -81.52 34.56
CA LYS A 409 46.11 -82.77 33.82
C LYS A 409 47.61 -83.02 33.65
N ASN A 410 48.39 -81.98 33.33
CA ASN A 410 49.83 -82.08 33.23
C ASN A 410 50.50 -82.39 34.57
N GLN A 411 49.99 -81.82 35.67
CA GLN A 411 50.42 -82.18 37.03
C GLN A 411 50.08 -83.65 37.36
N GLN A 412 48.91 -84.14 36.93
CA GLN A 412 48.53 -85.53 37.11
C GLN A 412 49.41 -86.47 36.28
N LEU A 413 49.65 -86.15 35.00
CA LEU A 413 50.53 -86.91 34.12
C LEU A 413 51.98 -86.90 34.62
N SER A 414 52.46 -85.81 35.20
CA SER A 414 53.79 -85.76 35.80
C SER A 414 53.90 -86.64 37.06
N LEU A 415 52.85 -86.72 37.87
CA LEU A 415 52.77 -87.68 38.98
C LEU A 415 52.72 -89.14 38.49
N GLU A 416 51.90 -89.43 37.48
CA GLU A 416 51.82 -90.75 36.86
C GLU A 416 53.16 -91.18 36.26
N LEU A 417 53.90 -90.25 35.64
CA LEU A 417 55.25 -90.49 35.14
C LEU A 417 56.23 -90.82 36.26
N ILE A 418 56.19 -90.12 37.40
CA ILE A 418 57.04 -90.43 38.56
C ILE A 418 56.74 -91.84 39.08
N VAL A 419 55.46 -92.22 39.17
CA VAL A 419 55.06 -93.58 39.57
C VAL A 419 55.58 -94.62 38.58
N ALA A 420 55.45 -94.37 37.27
CA ALA A 420 55.96 -95.26 36.23
C ALA A 420 57.50 -95.39 36.28
N VAL A 421 58.23 -94.29 36.55
CA VAL A 421 59.69 -94.31 36.72
C VAL A 421 60.09 -95.14 37.94
N ASN A 422 59.39 -95.00 39.08
CA ASN A 422 59.63 -95.80 40.27
C ASN A 422 59.34 -97.29 40.04
N GLN A 423 58.26 -97.62 39.33
CA GLN A 423 57.97 -99.00 38.92
C GLN A 423 59.06 -99.57 38.02
N LYS A 424 59.55 -98.79 37.04
CA LYS A 424 60.66 -99.19 36.17
C LYS A 424 61.94 -99.46 36.97
N GLN A 425 62.29 -98.61 37.95
CA GLN A 425 63.46 -98.82 38.81
C GLN A 425 63.32 -100.10 39.64
N LYS A 426 62.12 -100.39 40.15
CA LYS A 426 61.83 -101.65 40.88
C LYS A 426 62.03 -102.87 39.97
N PHE A 427 61.47 -102.85 38.76
CA PHE A 427 61.65 -103.95 37.80
C PHE A 427 63.10 -104.11 37.34
N GLN A 428 63.88 -103.02 37.25
CA GLN A 428 65.32 -103.10 36.99
C GLN A 428 66.07 -103.83 38.11
N GLY A 429 65.76 -103.55 39.38
CA GLY A 429 66.32 -104.29 40.51
C GLY A 429 65.95 -105.78 40.54
N GLU A 430 64.72 -106.11 40.15
CA GLU A 430 64.28 -107.51 39.99
C GLU A 430 65.03 -108.23 38.84
N MET A 431 65.31 -107.53 37.74
CA MET A 431 66.13 -108.05 36.63
C MET A 431 67.58 -108.33 37.05
N GLU A 432 68.19 -107.44 37.84
CA GLU A 432 69.56 -107.61 38.33
C GLU A 432 69.70 -108.80 39.29
N THR A 433 68.68 -109.06 40.12
CA THR A 433 68.65 -110.24 41.01
C THR A 433 68.43 -111.55 40.24
N LEU A 434 67.63 -111.56 39.17
CA LEU A 434 67.51 -112.72 38.29
C LEU A 434 68.82 -113.00 37.53
N ALA A 435 69.52 -111.95 37.10
CA ALA A 435 70.81 -112.09 36.40
C ALA A 435 71.92 -112.69 37.29
N THR A 436 71.90 -112.45 38.61
CA THR A 436 72.84 -113.08 39.55
C THR A 436 72.49 -114.54 39.82
N GLN A 437 71.21 -114.91 39.87
CA GLN A 437 70.75 -116.29 39.98
C GLN A 437 71.15 -117.13 38.74
N LEU A 438 71.10 -116.54 37.55
CA LEU A 438 71.49 -117.19 36.30
C LEU A 438 72.99 -117.50 36.24
N ARG A 439 73.84 -116.59 36.76
CA ARG A 439 75.29 -116.83 36.87
C ARG A 439 75.65 -117.95 37.85
N ALA A 440 74.92 -118.09 38.95
CA ALA A 440 75.12 -119.18 39.92
C ALA A 440 74.69 -120.56 39.36
N ARG A 441 73.65 -120.59 38.51
CA ARG A 441 73.24 -121.81 37.79
C ARG A 441 74.25 -122.20 36.71
N GLN A 442 74.90 -121.23 36.07
CA GLN A 442 75.89 -121.47 35.02
C GLN A 442 77.14 -122.21 35.55
N SER A 443 77.64 -121.84 36.74
CA SER A 443 78.79 -122.54 37.33
C SER A 443 78.48 -123.99 37.71
N GLN A 444 77.23 -124.29 38.07
CA GLN A 444 76.76 -125.65 38.36
C GLN A 444 76.75 -126.55 37.12
N VAL A 445 76.57 -125.98 35.92
CA VAL A 445 76.57 -126.71 34.65
C VAL A 445 78.00 -127.06 34.23
N ASP A 446 78.97 -126.19 34.50
CA ASP A 446 80.37 -126.42 34.15
C ASP A 446 80.98 -127.60 34.94
N ASP A 447 80.59 -127.77 36.21
CA ASP A 447 81.01 -128.92 37.03
C ASP A 447 80.46 -130.26 36.50
N GLN A 448 79.22 -130.27 35.98
CA GLN A 448 78.59 -131.46 35.39
C GLN A 448 79.19 -131.86 34.02
N GLN A 449 79.74 -130.89 33.29
CA GLN A 449 80.39 -131.15 32.00
C GLN A 449 81.73 -131.89 32.15
N ALA A 450 82.44 -131.72 33.27
CA ALA A 450 83.67 -132.44 33.57
C ALA A 450 83.45 -133.94 33.83
N GLU A 451 82.32 -134.32 34.44
CA GLU A 451 81.92 -135.73 34.62
C GLU A 451 81.59 -136.42 33.29
N CYS A 452 80.98 -135.69 32.35
CA CYS A 452 80.65 -136.20 31.01
C CYS A 452 81.89 -136.53 30.16
N ALA A 453 83.06 -135.94 30.44
CA ALA A 453 84.30 -136.23 29.70
C ALA A 453 84.88 -137.62 30.04
N LYS A 454 84.69 -138.11 31.28
CA LYS A 454 85.10 -139.47 31.69
C LYS A 454 84.25 -140.58 31.05
N LEU A 455 82.95 -140.35 30.86
CA LEU A 455 82.04 -141.32 30.24
C LEU A 455 82.17 -141.41 28.70
N ARG A 456 82.91 -140.47 28.08
CA ARG A 456 83.12 -140.44 26.63
C ARG A 456 84.26 -141.34 26.15
N SER A 457 85.26 -141.66 26.98
CA SER A 457 86.30 -142.64 26.61
C SER A 457 85.73 -144.06 26.50
N ASP A 458 84.76 -144.40 27.35
CA ASP A 458 84.15 -145.73 27.38
C ASP A 458 83.20 -145.97 26.20
N ASN A 459 82.70 -144.89 25.57
CA ASN A 459 81.81 -144.92 24.41
C ASN A 459 82.53 -145.06 23.05
N GLU A 460 83.84 -144.81 22.96
CA GLU A 460 84.58 -145.03 21.70
C GLU A 460 84.74 -146.52 21.37
N ALA A 461 84.69 -147.40 22.38
CA ALA A 461 84.68 -148.85 22.18
C ALA A 461 83.36 -149.38 21.56
N LEU A 462 82.23 -148.67 21.76
CA LEU A 462 80.90 -149.06 21.26
C LEU A 462 80.57 -148.48 19.86
N ARG A 463 81.34 -147.48 19.40
CA ARG A 463 81.08 -146.80 18.11
C ARG A 463 81.46 -147.60 16.87
N LEU A 464 82.24 -148.66 17.00
CA LEU A 464 82.53 -149.58 15.89
C LEU A 464 81.30 -150.42 15.46
N GLU A 465 80.27 -150.52 16.30
CA GLU A 465 79.04 -151.29 16.02
C GLU A 465 77.88 -150.44 15.44
N ALA A 466 77.98 -149.10 15.49
CA ALA A 466 76.86 -148.20 15.15
C ALA A 466 76.81 -147.74 13.68
N THR A 467 77.90 -147.93 12.91
CA THR A 467 78.00 -147.47 11.51
C THR A 467 77.12 -148.26 10.53
N GLU A 468 76.54 -149.38 10.95
CA GLU A 468 75.63 -150.20 10.13
C GLU A 468 74.17 -149.70 10.14
N PHE A 469 73.77 -148.84 11.09
CA PHE A 469 72.37 -148.43 11.28
C PHE A 469 71.97 -147.10 10.62
N GLU A 470 72.92 -146.24 10.26
CA GLU A 470 72.62 -144.87 9.77
C GLU A 470 72.03 -144.83 8.34
N ALA A 471 72.20 -145.87 7.53
CA ALA A 471 71.72 -145.90 6.15
C ALA A 471 70.17 -145.93 5.99
N LYS A 472 69.38 -146.07 7.08
CA LYS A 472 67.92 -146.30 7.01
C LYS A 472 67.04 -145.07 7.32
N LEU A 473 67.57 -143.97 7.86
CA LEU A 473 66.73 -142.88 8.39
C LEU A 473 66.39 -141.74 7.42
N GLU A 474 67.05 -141.64 6.26
CA GLU A 474 66.83 -140.53 5.32
C GLU A 474 65.47 -140.57 4.57
N ALA A 475 64.74 -141.69 4.65
CA ALA A 475 63.48 -141.89 3.95
C ALA A 475 62.27 -141.12 4.54
N MET A 476 62.31 -140.69 5.81
CA MET A 476 61.12 -140.20 6.54
C MET A 476 60.83 -138.69 6.41
N ARG A 477 61.67 -137.90 5.73
CA ARG A 477 61.54 -136.43 5.70
C ARG A 477 60.53 -135.86 4.67
N LYS A 478 59.82 -136.68 3.89
CA LYS A 478 59.05 -136.22 2.71
C LYS A 478 57.56 -135.91 2.93
N ASP A 479 56.95 -136.23 4.07
CA ASP A 479 55.48 -136.14 4.23
C ASP A 479 54.91 -134.84 4.86
N LEU A 480 55.75 -133.90 5.32
CA LEU A 480 55.32 -132.72 6.11
C LEU A 480 54.71 -131.55 5.29
N VAL A 481 54.98 -131.46 3.99
CA VAL A 481 54.69 -130.26 3.15
C VAL A 481 53.22 -130.14 2.70
N ARG A 482 52.39 -131.18 2.85
CA ARG A 482 51.04 -131.22 2.27
C ARG A 482 49.96 -130.44 3.02
N ARG A 483 50.19 -129.95 4.25
CA ARG A 483 49.15 -129.42 5.15
C ARG A 483 49.01 -127.88 5.20
N GLU A 484 49.91 -127.11 4.59
CA GLU A 484 49.92 -125.63 4.69
C GLU A 484 49.02 -124.89 3.66
N LEU A 485 48.60 -125.55 2.57
CA LEU A 485 47.91 -124.91 1.44
C LEU A 485 46.39 -124.66 1.63
N GLU A 486 45.77 -125.13 2.72
CA GLU A 486 44.30 -125.04 2.91
C GLU A 486 43.83 -123.79 3.68
N LEU A 487 44.73 -123.04 4.33
CA LEU A 487 44.37 -121.88 5.20
C LEU A 487 44.21 -120.53 4.47
N GLU A 488 44.88 -120.30 3.32
CA GLU A 488 44.87 -118.96 2.67
C GLU A 488 43.59 -118.62 1.90
N ARG A 489 42.66 -119.56 1.70
CA ARG A 489 41.44 -119.34 0.90
C ARG A 489 40.32 -118.60 1.65
N ALA A 490 40.39 -118.47 2.98
CA ALA A 490 39.32 -117.87 3.79
C ALA A 490 39.41 -116.34 3.97
N ASP A 491 40.62 -115.76 3.94
CA ASP A 491 40.82 -114.32 4.25
C ASP A 491 40.45 -113.35 3.11
N LEU A 492 40.27 -113.85 1.88
CA LEU A 492 39.96 -113.03 0.71
C LEU A 492 38.46 -112.72 0.54
N ALA A 493 37.56 -113.41 1.27
CA ALA A 493 36.12 -113.20 1.16
C ALA A 493 35.59 -111.99 1.94
N VAL A 494 36.21 -111.63 3.08
CA VAL A 494 35.74 -110.56 3.99
C VAL A 494 36.07 -109.14 3.50
N LYS A 495 37.11 -108.98 2.67
CA LYS A 495 37.52 -107.65 2.15
C LYS A 495 36.66 -107.11 1.02
N LYS A 496 35.81 -107.96 0.40
CA LYS A 496 34.97 -107.57 -0.74
C LYS A 496 33.70 -106.81 -0.32
N GLU A 497 33.17 -107.09 0.87
CA GLU A 497 31.92 -106.49 1.40
C GLU A 497 32.13 -105.08 2.02
N GLN A 498 33.35 -104.76 2.47
CA GLN A 498 33.68 -103.44 3.04
C GLN A 498 33.90 -102.33 1.98
N LEU A 499 34.05 -102.67 0.70
CA LEU A 499 34.25 -101.70 -0.38
C LEU A 499 32.95 -101.17 -0.99
N GLU A 500 31.85 -101.93 -0.91
CA GLU A 500 30.55 -101.55 -1.50
C GLU A 500 29.80 -100.50 -0.64
N THR A 501 30.03 -100.46 0.68
CA THR A 501 29.43 -99.45 1.58
C THR A 501 30.09 -98.07 1.53
N GLN A 502 31.32 -97.97 1.02
CA GLN A 502 32.03 -96.69 0.84
C GLN A 502 31.68 -95.98 -0.49
N GLN A 503 31.11 -96.68 -1.47
CA GLN A 503 30.68 -96.09 -2.74
C GLN A 503 29.32 -95.37 -2.64
N ALA A 504 28.39 -95.85 -1.80
CA ALA A 504 27.08 -95.20 -1.60
C ALA A 504 27.15 -93.84 -0.88
N GLY A 505 28.19 -93.61 -0.04
CA GLY A 505 28.40 -92.32 0.63
C GLY A 505 28.90 -91.21 -0.32
N ARG A 506 29.76 -91.57 -1.30
CA ARG A 506 30.35 -90.60 -2.25
C ARG A 506 29.32 -90.02 -3.22
N ASP A 507 28.33 -90.81 -3.64
CA ASP A 507 27.29 -90.37 -4.56
C ASP A 507 26.26 -89.40 -3.94
N ALA A 508 26.11 -89.42 -2.61
CA ALA A 508 25.27 -88.47 -1.87
C ALA A 508 25.96 -87.11 -1.67
N ASP A 509 27.27 -87.12 -1.46
CA ASP A 509 28.07 -85.90 -1.31
C ASP A 509 28.25 -85.16 -2.64
N CYS A 510 28.43 -85.87 -3.77
CA CYS A 510 28.48 -85.26 -5.10
C CYS A 510 27.18 -84.54 -5.50
N LYS A 511 26.00 -85.01 -5.06
CA LYS A 511 24.71 -84.34 -5.33
C LYS A 511 24.53 -83.06 -4.51
N ARG A 512 25.00 -83.04 -3.26
CA ARG A 512 25.00 -81.83 -2.41
C ARG A 512 25.96 -80.77 -2.95
N GLU A 513 27.15 -81.16 -3.38
CA GLU A 513 28.11 -80.24 -4.00
C GLU A 513 27.58 -79.60 -5.29
N CYS A 514 26.83 -80.33 -6.11
CA CYS A 514 26.21 -79.76 -7.32
C CYS A 514 25.13 -78.71 -6.99
N SER A 515 24.30 -78.94 -5.97
CA SER A 515 23.29 -77.95 -5.54
C SER A 515 23.92 -76.69 -4.91
N VAL A 516 25.03 -76.84 -4.19
CA VAL A 516 25.77 -75.70 -3.61
C VAL A 516 26.43 -74.86 -4.71
N LYS A 517 26.98 -75.51 -5.76
CA LYS A 517 27.56 -74.82 -6.92
C LYS A 517 26.52 -74.01 -7.72
N GLN A 518 25.34 -74.57 -7.95
CA GLN A 518 24.24 -73.87 -8.64
C GLN A 518 23.78 -72.62 -7.87
N LEU A 519 23.59 -72.74 -6.54
CA LEU A 519 23.22 -71.60 -5.71
C LEU A 519 24.33 -70.54 -5.61
N SER A 520 25.61 -70.94 -5.64
CA SER A 520 26.72 -69.98 -5.68
C SER A 520 26.81 -69.23 -7.01
N GLU A 521 26.56 -69.90 -8.14
CA GLU A 521 26.53 -69.28 -9.47
C GLU A 521 25.35 -68.30 -9.61
N GLU A 522 24.17 -68.63 -9.07
CA GLU A 522 23.02 -67.71 -9.02
C GLU A 522 23.29 -66.47 -8.15
N LEU A 523 23.98 -66.63 -7.01
CA LEU A 523 24.37 -65.48 -6.18
C LEU A 523 25.46 -64.62 -6.84
N GLU A 524 26.39 -65.21 -7.59
CA GLU A 524 27.42 -64.47 -8.34
C GLU A 524 26.81 -63.70 -9.52
N THR A 525 25.87 -64.29 -10.25
CA THR A 525 25.16 -63.60 -11.33
C THR A 525 24.34 -62.42 -10.80
N GLN A 526 23.61 -62.58 -9.68
CA GLN A 526 22.91 -61.46 -9.03
C GLN A 526 23.86 -60.35 -8.56
N ARG A 527 25.00 -60.71 -7.94
CA ARG A 527 26.02 -59.73 -7.54
C ARG A 527 26.60 -58.98 -8.74
N SER A 528 26.80 -59.65 -9.87
CA SER A 528 27.30 -59.01 -11.09
C SER A 528 26.28 -58.04 -11.70
N ALA A 529 24.98 -58.37 -11.65
CA ALA A 529 23.90 -57.50 -12.09
C ALA A 529 23.79 -56.25 -11.21
N PHE A 530 23.79 -56.39 -9.89
CA PHE A 530 23.80 -55.26 -8.97
C PHE A 530 25.05 -54.37 -9.13
N ALA A 531 26.21 -54.96 -9.43
CA ALA A 531 27.42 -54.19 -9.71
C ALA A 531 27.32 -53.40 -11.03
N ALA A 532 26.65 -53.92 -12.06
CA ALA A 532 26.39 -53.22 -13.30
C ALA A 532 25.40 -52.05 -13.10
N ASP A 533 24.32 -52.28 -12.36
CA ASP A 533 23.32 -51.26 -12.05
C ASP A 533 23.93 -50.12 -11.22
N LYS A 534 24.74 -50.46 -10.21
CA LYS A 534 25.47 -49.47 -9.40
C LYS A 534 26.37 -48.58 -10.27
N ARG A 535 27.13 -49.16 -11.20
CA ARG A 535 27.98 -48.40 -12.14
C ARG A 535 27.17 -47.51 -13.08
N SER A 536 25.99 -47.98 -13.52
CA SER A 536 25.11 -47.19 -14.38
C SER A 536 24.56 -45.95 -13.65
N LEU A 537 24.21 -46.09 -12.37
CA LEU A 537 23.74 -45.00 -11.52
C LEU A 537 24.86 -44.03 -11.16
N GLU A 538 26.08 -44.53 -10.92
CA GLU A 538 27.27 -43.69 -10.72
C GLU A 538 27.55 -42.82 -11.96
N LEU A 539 27.47 -43.40 -13.17
CA LEU A 539 27.62 -42.64 -14.42
C LEU A 539 26.51 -41.62 -14.65
N GLN A 540 25.26 -41.91 -14.26
CA GLN A 540 24.17 -40.93 -14.32
C GLN A 540 24.39 -39.77 -13.34
N LEU A 541 24.85 -40.06 -12.12
CA LEU A 541 25.22 -39.05 -11.14
C LEU A 541 26.35 -38.14 -11.63
N GLU A 542 27.38 -38.70 -12.27
CA GLU A 542 28.48 -37.91 -12.84
C GLU A 542 28.00 -36.99 -13.97
N ARG A 543 27.09 -37.45 -14.84
CA ARG A 543 26.49 -36.60 -15.88
C ARG A 543 25.69 -35.44 -15.28
N VAL A 544 24.81 -35.72 -14.32
CA VAL A 544 24.01 -34.69 -13.66
C VAL A 544 24.90 -33.71 -12.89
N GLN A 545 25.98 -34.17 -12.26
CA GLN A 545 26.97 -33.28 -11.63
C GLN A 545 27.72 -32.42 -12.65
N GLY A 546 28.00 -32.96 -13.84
CA GLY A 546 28.59 -32.21 -14.95
C GLY A 546 27.65 -31.11 -15.47
N ASP A 547 26.37 -31.43 -15.62
CA ASP A 547 25.32 -30.50 -16.06
C ASP A 547 25.11 -29.39 -15.03
N LEU A 548 25.01 -29.75 -13.74
CA LEU A 548 24.89 -28.79 -12.65
C LEU A 548 26.09 -27.83 -12.60
N LYS A 549 27.32 -28.31 -12.82
CA LYS A 549 28.51 -27.45 -12.88
C LYS A 549 28.50 -26.51 -14.08
N ARG A 550 27.94 -26.92 -15.22
CA ARG A 550 27.78 -26.06 -16.40
C ARG A 550 26.76 -24.96 -16.14
N GLU A 551 25.59 -25.31 -15.61
CA GLU A 551 24.54 -24.36 -15.23
C GLU A 551 25.02 -23.34 -14.19
N ILE A 552 25.80 -23.76 -13.19
CA ILE A 552 26.39 -22.83 -12.20
C ILE A 552 27.34 -21.83 -12.88
N ARG A 553 28.13 -22.27 -13.87
CA ARG A 553 29.05 -21.39 -14.61
C ARG A 553 28.28 -20.43 -15.51
N GLU A 554 27.27 -20.90 -16.23
CA GLU A 554 26.41 -20.06 -17.07
C GLU A 554 25.67 -19.02 -16.23
N LYS A 555 25.10 -19.42 -15.09
CA LYS A 555 24.49 -18.50 -14.12
C LYS A 555 25.50 -17.46 -13.60
N HIS A 556 26.75 -17.85 -13.34
CA HIS A 556 27.80 -16.89 -12.95
C HIS A 556 28.14 -15.91 -14.07
N LEU A 557 28.27 -16.37 -15.32
CA LEU A 557 28.53 -15.51 -16.48
C LEU A 557 27.39 -14.51 -16.70
N VAL A 558 26.14 -14.97 -16.64
CA VAL A 558 24.94 -14.11 -16.74
C VAL A 558 24.91 -13.09 -15.59
N ASN A 559 25.20 -13.51 -14.35
CA ASN A 559 25.26 -12.59 -13.21
C ASN A 559 26.37 -11.54 -13.37
N THR A 560 27.54 -11.90 -13.90
CA THR A 560 28.59 -10.91 -14.18
C THR A 560 28.19 -9.93 -15.28
N ALA A 561 27.51 -10.40 -16.33
CA ALA A 561 26.99 -9.54 -17.38
C ALA A 561 25.91 -8.59 -16.85
N LEU A 562 24.99 -9.06 -16.00
CA LEU A 562 23.99 -8.22 -15.36
C LEU A 562 24.61 -7.16 -14.45
N LYS A 563 25.66 -7.51 -13.68
CA LYS A 563 26.39 -6.53 -12.86
C LYS A 563 27.03 -5.44 -13.72
N SER A 564 27.71 -5.82 -14.80
CA SER A 564 28.30 -4.86 -15.74
C SER A 564 27.23 -3.96 -16.38
N LYS A 565 26.04 -4.50 -16.71
CA LYS A 565 24.93 -3.68 -17.22
C LYS A 565 24.32 -2.77 -16.17
N ASN A 566 24.30 -3.17 -14.90
CA ASN A 566 23.88 -2.29 -13.81
C ASN A 566 24.88 -1.15 -13.59
N GLU A 567 26.18 -1.43 -13.63
CA GLU A 567 27.23 -0.40 -13.57
C GLU A 567 27.11 0.60 -14.75
N GLU A 568 26.90 0.10 -15.98
CA GLU A 568 26.62 0.96 -17.14
C GLU A 568 25.37 1.83 -16.95
N ASN A 569 24.31 1.29 -16.33
CA ASN A 569 23.08 2.03 -16.05
C ASN A 569 23.28 3.11 -14.98
N GLU A 570 24.05 2.83 -13.93
CA GLU A 570 24.42 3.80 -12.90
C GLU A 570 25.25 4.95 -13.50
N ASP A 571 26.22 4.64 -14.36
CA ASP A 571 27.01 5.64 -15.08
C ASP A 571 26.13 6.53 -15.99
N LEU A 572 25.16 5.94 -16.69
CA LEU A 572 24.20 6.68 -17.51
C LEU A 572 23.29 7.58 -16.66
N GLN A 573 22.83 7.11 -15.49
CA GLN A 573 22.06 7.94 -14.56
C GLN A 573 22.87 9.14 -14.07
N LEU A 574 24.13 8.92 -13.67
CA LEU A 574 25.03 10.00 -13.28
C LEU A 574 25.29 10.99 -14.42
N ALA A 575 25.39 10.52 -15.67
CA ALA A 575 25.53 11.39 -16.84
C ALA A 575 24.27 12.25 -17.07
N VAL A 576 23.07 11.68 -16.91
CA VAL A 576 21.79 12.40 -17.02
C VAL A 576 21.66 13.45 -15.91
N GLU A 577 22.04 13.12 -14.68
CA GLU A 577 22.01 14.07 -13.57
C GLU A 577 22.97 15.24 -13.78
N ARG A 578 24.20 14.98 -14.28
CA ARG A 578 25.16 16.02 -14.66
C ARG A 578 24.57 16.94 -15.74
N ALA A 579 24.01 16.38 -16.81
CA ALA A 579 23.38 17.16 -17.88
C ALA A 579 22.21 18.01 -17.36
N ARG A 580 21.40 17.48 -16.43
CA ARG A 580 20.31 18.22 -15.78
C ARG A 580 20.84 19.39 -14.95
N HIS A 581 21.92 19.20 -14.21
CA HIS A 581 22.55 20.26 -13.42
C HIS A 581 23.15 21.35 -14.32
N ASP A 582 23.81 20.98 -15.42
CA ASP A 582 24.36 21.91 -16.40
C ASP A 582 23.25 22.75 -17.05
N LEU A 583 22.15 22.13 -17.45
CA LEU A 583 20.98 22.83 -18.01
C LEU A 583 20.35 23.78 -16.98
N GLN A 584 20.27 23.37 -15.71
CA GLN A 584 19.77 24.23 -14.63
C GLN A 584 20.71 25.42 -14.35
N ALA A 585 22.03 25.22 -14.44
CA ALA A 585 23.01 26.28 -14.33
C ALA A 585 22.89 27.27 -15.50
N GLN A 586 22.75 26.78 -16.73
CA GLN A 586 22.48 27.61 -17.91
C GLN A 586 21.19 28.44 -17.72
N LEU A 587 20.08 27.83 -17.27
CA LEU A 587 18.84 28.56 -16.98
C LEU A 587 19.01 29.66 -15.92
N LYS A 588 19.82 29.41 -14.86
CA LYS A 588 20.14 30.44 -13.87
C LYS A 588 20.94 31.59 -14.49
N THR A 589 21.91 31.31 -15.35
CA THR A 589 22.66 32.36 -16.06
C THR A 589 21.76 33.19 -16.98
N PHE A 590 20.83 32.56 -17.71
CA PHE A 590 19.84 33.29 -18.53
C PHE A 590 18.91 34.16 -17.68
N ARG A 591 18.44 33.66 -16.53
CA ARG A 591 17.62 34.45 -15.59
C ARG A 591 18.37 35.66 -15.02
N LEU A 592 19.64 35.48 -14.67
CA LEU A 592 20.49 36.59 -14.19
C LEU A 592 20.70 37.64 -15.29
N LYS A 593 20.98 37.23 -16.53
CA LYS A 593 21.10 38.15 -17.68
C LYS A 593 19.79 38.90 -17.96
N LEU A 594 18.64 38.24 -17.83
CA LEU A 594 17.32 38.89 -17.96
C LEU A 594 17.01 39.85 -16.80
N ALA A 595 17.43 39.52 -15.58
CA ALA A 595 17.28 40.41 -14.43
C ALA A 595 18.14 41.67 -14.59
N LEU A 596 19.38 41.55 -15.08
CA LEU A 596 20.25 42.68 -15.41
C LEU A 596 19.64 43.59 -16.50
N LEU A 597 18.96 43.00 -17.49
CA LEU A 597 18.21 43.76 -18.50
C LEU A 597 17.05 44.55 -17.90
N HIS A 598 16.28 43.96 -16.98
CA HIS A 598 15.18 44.66 -16.32
C HIS A 598 15.66 45.77 -15.37
N GLN A 599 16.76 45.57 -14.64
CA GLN A 599 17.35 46.61 -13.77
C GLN A 599 17.92 47.80 -14.57
N SER A 600 18.53 47.55 -15.73
CA SER A 600 19.05 48.61 -16.61
C SER A 600 17.99 49.50 -17.29
N ARG A 601 16.70 49.17 -17.14
CA ARG A 601 15.57 49.94 -17.69
C ARG A 601 15.17 51.09 -16.77
N ASP A 602 15.50 50.99 -15.49
CA ASP A 602 15.08 51.95 -14.45
C ASP A 602 16.18 52.98 -14.10
N ASP A 603 17.46 52.69 -14.41
CA ASP A 603 18.60 53.60 -14.18
C ASP A 603 19.19 54.16 -15.50
N ALA A 604 19.68 55.40 -15.47
CA ALA A 604 20.22 56.15 -16.62
C ALA A 604 21.53 55.60 -17.23
N GLU A 605 21.94 54.38 -16.88
CA GLU A 605 23.10 53.67 -17.44
C GLU A 605 22.69 52.82 -18.66
N ALA A 606 22.29 53.48 -19.76
CA ALA A 606 21.88 52.79 -20.99
C ALA A 606 22.94 51.82 -21.58
N GLY A 607 24.21 51.91 -21.15
CA GLY A 607 25.30 51.07 -21.64
C GLY A 607 25.31 49.63 -21.10
N THR A 608 24.88 49.39 -19.87
CA THR A 608 24.90 48.06 -19.23
C THR A 608 23.78 47.16 -19.75
N GLY A 609 22.58 47.72 -19.98
CA GLY A 609 21.46 47.01 -20.59
C GLY A 609 21.71 46.58 -22.03
N ILE A 610 22.27 47.46 -22.86
CA ILE A 610 22.60 47.14 -24.26
C ILE A 610 23.68 46.05 -24.34
N ARG A 611 24.65 46.06 -23.42
CA ARG A 611 25.67 45.01 -23.31
C ARG A 611 25.07 43.67 -22.89
N ALA A 612 24.20 43.66 -21.87
CA ALA A 612 23.49 42.45 -21.45
C ALA A 612 22.60 41.87 -22.55
N LEU A 613 21.98 42.71 -23.39
CA LEU A 613 21.15 42.29 -24.51
C LEU A 613 21.98 41.63 -25.62
N ARG A 614 23.14 42.21 -25.95
CA ARG A 614 24.09 41.61 -26.91
C ARG A 614 24.67 40.30 -26.40
N GLU A 615 25.04 40.22 -25.13
CA GLU A 615 25.55 39.00 -24.51
C GLU A 615 24.48 37.91 -24.38
N LEU A 616 23.21 38.29 -24.21
CA LEU A 616 22.06 37.38 -24.24
C LEU A 616 21.84 36.82 -25.66
N LEU A 617 21.77 37.68 -26.67
CA LEU A 617 21.61 37.28 -28.07
C LEU A 617 22.77 36.39 -28.54
N ALA A 618 24.01 36.74 -28.19
CA ALA A 618 25.17 35.91 -28.47
C ALA A 618 25.07 34.53 -27.79
N SER A 619 24.63 34.46 -26.53
CA SER A 619 24.43 33.17 -25.84
C SER A 619 23.29 32.33 -26.43
N TYR A 620 22.24 32.95 -26.95
CA TYR A 620 21.17 32.22 -27.66
C TYR A 620 21.66 31.68 -29.00
N GLN A 621 22.44 32.46 -29.76
CA GLN A 621 23.02 32.02 -31.03
C GLN A 621 24.01 30.88 -30.85
N VAL A 622 24.84 30.93 -29.80
CA VAL A 622 25.75 29.83 -29.45
C VAL A 622 24.95 28.57 -29.07
N ARG A 623 23.91 28.71 -28.23
CA ARG A 623 23.06 27.57 -27.85
C ARG A 623 22.29 26.98 -29.03
N GLU A 624 21.85 27.81 -29.95
CA GLU A 624 21.21 27.36 -31.19
C GLU A 624 22.20 26.58 -32.08
N GLY A 625 23.47 26.99 -32.12
CA GLY A 625 24.56 26.22 -32.75
C GLY A 625 24.77 24.87 -32.07
N GLU A 626 24.93 24.85 -30.76
CA GLU A 626 25.10 23.62 -29.97
C GLU A 626 23.93 22.63 -30.19
N LEU A 627 22.68 23.12 -30.19
CA LEU A 627 21.51 22.27 -30.42
C LEU A 627 21.48 21.67 -31.84
N ARG A 628 21.99 22.40 -32.84
CA ARG A 628 22.13 21.87 -34.21
C ARG A 628 23.21 20.79 -34.27
N ASP A 629 24.35 21.02 -33.63
CA ASP A 629 25.43 20.03 -33.56
C ASP A 629 25.02 18.78 -32.77
N GLU A 630 24.28 18.93 -31.66
CA GLU A 630 23.69 17.83 -30.88
C GLU A 630 22.72 17.01 -31.75
N LEU A 631 21.83 17.67 -32.51
CA LEU A 631 20.87 17.02 -33.40
C LEU A 631 21.57 16.24 -34.52
N ASP A 632 22.62 16.80 -35.12
CA ASP A 632 23.39 16.14 -36.16
C ASP A 632 24.23 14.97 -35.61
N SER A 633 24.74 15.09 -34.38
CA SER A 633 25.41 13.99 -33.67
C SER A 633 24.44 12.83 -33.38
N ALA A 634 23.21 13.13 -32.97
CA ALA A 634 22.17 12.13 -32.70
C ALA A 634 21.72 11.42 -33.97
N ARG A 635 21.57 12.16 -35.09
CA ARG A 635 21.30 11.57 -36.42
C ARG A 635 22.41 10.62 -36.85
N ASN A 636 23.67 11.02 -36.66
CA ASN A 636 24.83 10.18 -36.98
C ASN A 636 24.91 8.92 -36.10
N ALA A 637 24.57 9.01 -34.81
CA ALA A 637 24.50 7.87 -33.91
C ALA A 637 23.39 6.89 -34.31
N CYS A 638 22.20 7.40 -34.64
CA CYS A 638 21.07 6.61 -35.13
C CYS A 638 21.40 5.87 -36.44
N PHE A 639 22.11 6.54 -37.35
CA PHE A 639 22.58 5.93 -38.60
C PHE A 639 23.56 4.77 -38.34
N ARG A 640 24.48 4.92 -37.37
CA ARG A 640 25.42 3.85 -36.97
C ARG A 640 24.71 2.66 -36.34
N LEU A 641 23.71 2.89 -35.48
CA LEU A 641 22.92 1.82 -34.86
C LEU A 641 22.11 1.06 -35.91
N THR A 642 21.47 1.79 -36.84
CA THR A 642 20.72 1.20 -37.96
C THR A 642 21.63 0.33 -38.84
N ARG A 643 22.87 0.78 -39.08
CA ARG A 643 23.87 0.00 -39.81
C ARG A 643 24.29 -1.27 -39.06
N ARG A 644 24.55 -1.18 -37.75
CA ARG A 644 24.90 -2.36 -36.92
C ARG A 644 23.77 -3.39 -36.86
N LEU A 645 22.52 -2.94 -36.74
CA LEU A 645 21.34 -3.81 -36.77
C LEU A 645 21.20 -4.54 -38.12
N ARG A 646 21.52 -3.86 -39.23
CA ARG A 646 21.52 -4.45 -40.56
C ARG A 646 22.69 -5.44 -40.74
N GLU A 647 23.86 -5.14 -40.18
CA GLU A 647 25.03 -6.02 -40.19
C GLU A 647 24.80 -7.29 -39.33
N SER A 648 24.15 -7.18 -38.16
CA SER A 648 23.78 -8.33 -37.33
C SER A 648 22.69 -9.22 -37.96
N ALA A 649 21.75 -8.61 -38.69
CA ALA A 649 20.75 -9.36 -39.46
C ALA A 649 21.41 -10.14 -40.62
N SER A 650 22.42 -9.57 -41.28
CA SER A 650 23.15 -10.24 -42.36
C SER A 650 24.07 -11.37 -41.90
N ALA A 651 24.60 -11.32 -40.67
CA ALA A 651 25.45 -12.36 -40.11
C ALA A 651 24.67 -13.65 -39.75
N SER A 652 23.34 -13.56 -39.60
CA SER A 652 22.47 -14.68 -39.22
C SER A 652 22.00 -15.54 -40.42
N GLN A 653 22.31 -15.15 -41.66
CA GLN A 653 21.89 -15.84 -42.89
C GLN A 653 22.97 -16.76 -43.51
N GLN A 654 24.16 -16.89 -42.91
CA GLN A 654 25.29 -17.60 -43.54
C GLN A 654 25.55 -19.05 -43.09
N ASN A 655 24.78 -19.62 -42.17
CA ASN A 655 24.92 -21.03 -41.80
C ASN A 655 23.74 -21.84 -42.35
N GLY A 656 23.95 -22.46 -43.50
CA GLY A 656 23.00 -23.41 -44.09
C GLY A 656 23.36 -24.85 -43.70
N GLU A 657 22.34 -25.63 -43.32
CA GLU A 657 22.28 -27.09 -43.46
C GLU A 657 20.83 -27.60 -43.23
N GLU A 658 20.21 -28.07 -44.32
CA GLU A 658 19.34 -29.28 -44.47
C GLU A 658 18.00 -29.46 -43.67
N PRO A 659 17.05 -30.27 -44.19
CA PRO A 659 15.64 -29.90 -44.33
C PRO A 659 14.69 -30.24 -43.16
N HIS A 660 15.19 -30.77 -42.03
CA HIS A 660 14.38 -30.87 -40.80
C HIS A 660 14.29 -29.54 -40.04
N ALA A 661 15.18 -28.60 -40.36
CA ALA A 661 15.15 -27.25 -39.83
C ALA A 661 13.98 -26.44 -40.39
N VAL A 662 13.29 -26.83 -41.48
CA VAL A 662 12.24 -25.97 -42.06
C VAL A 662 10.98 -25.93 -41.20
N ASP A 663 10.52 -27.07 -40.67
CA ASP A 663 9.35 -27.12 -39.78
C ASP A 663 9.67 -26.53 -38.40
N GLU A 664 10.88 -26.79 -37.87
CA GLU A 664 11.33 -26.15 -36.62
C GLU A 664 11.58 -24.65 -36.81
N MET A 665 12.07 -24.21 -37.96
CA MET A 665 12.25 -22.79 -38.29
C MET A 665 10.92 -22.11 -38.59
N GLU A 666 9.92 -22.79 -39.14
CA GLU A 666 8.56 -22.27 -39.27
C GLU A 666 7.91 -22.14 -37.90
N HIS A 667 8.05 -23.14 -37.03
CA HIS A 667 7.52 -23.07 -35.67
C HIS A 667 8.26 -22.06 -34.80
N LEU A 668 9.58 -21.90 -35.01
CA LEU A 668 10.37 -20.84 -34.38
C LEU A 668 10.07 -19.46 -34.98
N ARG A 669 9.77 -19.35 -36.27
CA ARG A 669 9.31 -18.10 -36.91
C ARG A 669 7.94 -17.70 -36.41
N GLU A 670 6.99 -18.61 -36.29
CA GLU A 670 5.67 -18.32 -35.70
C GLU A 670 5.80 -17.89 -34.23
N ARG A 671 6.73 -18.50 -33.48
CA ARG A 671 7.05 -18.06 -32.12
C ARG A 671 7.78 -16.72 -32.07
N LEU A 672 8.62 -16.42 -33.07
CA LEU A 672 9.31 -15.14 -33.20
C LEU A 672 8.31 -14.04 -33.58
N ASP A 673 7.41 -14.30 -34.52
CA ASP A 673 6.34 -13.39 -34.94
C ASP A 673 5.36 -13.14 -33.78
N ALA A 674 5.02 -14.17 -33.00
CA ALA A 674 4.21 -14.03 -31.79
C ALA A 674 4.94 -13.21 -30.70
N ALA A 675 6.25 -13.44 -30.52
CA ALA A 675 7.06 -12.67 -29.58
C ALA A 675 7.26 -11.21 -30.04
N GLU A 676 7.42 -10.96 -31.34
CA GLU A 676 7.49 -9.62 -31.93
C GLU A 676 6.16 -8.88 -31.80
N GLN A 677 5.03 -9.56 -32.00
CA GLN A 677 3.71 -8.98 -31.75
C GLN A 677 3.48 -8.66 -30.27
N GLN A 678 3.92 -9.55 -29.36
CA GLN A 678 3.86 -9.28 -27.91
C GLN A 678 4.76 -8.11 -27.52
N LEU A 679 5.98 -8.04 -28.05
CA LEU A 679 6.90 -6.94 -27.82
C LEU A 679 6.36 -5.62 -28.38
N ALA A 680 5.71 -5.64 -29.55
CA ALA A 680 5.08 -4.46 -30.14
C ALA A 680 3.91 -3.95 -29.28
N VAL A 681 3.08 -4.85 -28.75
CA VAL A 681 2.00 -4.50 -27.82
C VAL A 681 2.57 -3.98 -26.49
N GLU A 682 3.62 -4.59 -25.94
CA GLU A 682 4.28 -4.09 -24.74
C GLU A 682 4.96 -2.73 -24.96
N MET A 683 5.58 -2.52 -26.12
CA MET A 683 6.15 -1.22 -26.50
C MET A 683 5.06 -0.16 -26.64
N GLN A 684 3.93 -0.51 -27.23
CA GLN A 684 2.78 0.39 -27.34
C GLN A 684 2.23 0.74 -25.95
N GLN A 685 2.04 -0.25 -25.07
CA GLN A 685 1.63 -0.03 -23.68
C GLN A 685 2.63 0.83 -22.90
N ARG A 686 3.95 0.61 -23.07
CA ARG A 686 4.98 1.44 -22.45
C ARG A 686 4.99 2.86 -23.00
N SER A 687 4.69 3.04 -24.29
CA SER A 687 4.58 4.38 -24.89
C SER A 687 3.34 5.13 -24.40
N GLU A 688 2.22 4.42 -24.21
CA GLU A 688 0.99 4.97 -23.60
C GLU A 688 1.22 5.32 -22.14
N GLN A 689 1.91 4.45 -21.37
CA GLN A 689 2.32 4.74 -19.99
C GLN A 689 3.26 5.96 -19.91
N ALA A 690 4.22 6.09 -20.84
CA ALA A 690 5.11 7.24 -20.89
C ALA A 690 4.38 8.54 -21.23
N LEU A 691 3.36 8.50 -22.09
CA LEU A 691 2.50 9.66 -22.39
C LEU A 691 1.68 10.06 -21.16
N ILE A 692 1.10 9.11 -20.43
CA ILE A 692 0.36 9.38 -19.19
C ILE A 692 1.28 9.98 -18.13
N LEU A 693 2.50 9.47 -17.97
CA LEU A 693 3.49 10.03 -17.05
C LEU A 693 3.90 11.45 -17.45
N ALA A 694 4.10 11.72 -18.75
CA ALA A 694 4.40 13.06 -19.23
C ALA A 694 3.23 14.05 -19.01
N GLU A 695 1.99 13.60 -19.17
CA GLU A 695 0.80 14.39 -18.84
C GLU A 695 0.69 14.69 -17.34
N LEU A 696 0.98 13.70 -16.48
CA LEU A 696 1.00 13.89 -15.03
C LEU A 696 2.15 14.82 -14.58
N GLU A 697 3.33 14.72 -15.19
CA GLU A 697 4.45 15.63 -14.95
C GLU A 697 4.12 17.06 -15.40
N ALA A 698 3.44 17.22 -16.54
CA ALA A 698 2.96 18.52 -17.00
C ALA A 698 1.93 19.12 -16.03
N GLN A 699 0.99 18.32 -15.53
CA GLN A 699 0.01 18.73 -14.52
C GLN A 699 0.68 19.12 -13.20
N ASN A 700 1.64 18.34 -12.71
CA ASN A 700 2.43 18.67 -11.53
C ASN A 700 3.24 19.96 -11.72
N SER A 701 3.80 20.18 -12.90
CA SER A 701 4.52 21.42 -13.22
C SER A 701 3.59 22.65 -13.24
N ASN A 702 2.34 22.48 -13.66
CA ASN A 702 1.32 23.53 -13.66
C ASN A 702 0.89 23.85 -12.23
N LEU A 703 0.64 22.84 -11.39
CA LEU A 703 0.30 23.02 -9.97
C LEU A 703 1.42 23.72 -9.19
N LEU A 704 2.69 23.36 -9.46
CA LEU A 704 3.84 24.05 -8.87
C LEU A 704 3.97 25.50 -9.36
N ARG A 705 3.55 25.80 -10.58
CA ARG A 705 3.48 27.17 -11.11
C ARG A 705 2.38 27.96 -10.41
N GLU A 706 1.18 27.40 -10.28
CA GLU A 706 0.06 28.02 -9.56
C GLU A 706 0.40 28.25 -8.08
N GLN A 707 1.09 27.31 -7.41
CA GLN A 707 1.56 27.52 -6.04
C GLN A 707 2.58 28.66 -5.95
N LYS A 708 3.51 28.76 -6.91
CA LYS A 708 4.46 29.88 -6.96
C LYS A 708 3.78 31.20 -7.26
N GLU A 709 2.78 31.23 -8.13
CA GLU A 709 1.99 32.42 -8.44
C GLU A 709 1.15 32.87 -7.22
N ARG A 710 0.62 31.92 -6.44
CA ARG A 710 -0.05 32.21 -5.15
C ARG A 710 0.94 32.76 -4.11
N GLN A 711 2.13 32.17 -3.99
CA GLN A 711 3.19 32.68 -3.10
C GLN A 711 3.70 34.06 -3.54
N GLN A 712 3.76 34.35 -4.84
CA GLN A 712 4.13 35.66 -5.37
C GLN A 712 3.01 36.70 -5.17
N HIS A 713 1.74 36.30 -5.22
CA HIS A 713 0.62 37.16 -4.86
C HIS A 713 0.57 37.47 -3.35
N GLU A 714 0.97 36.53 -2.48
CA GLU A 714 1.14 36.80 -1.04
C GLU A 714 2.30 37.74 -0.74
N GLN A 715 3.36 37.73 -1.56
CA GLN A 715 4.54 38.61 -1.38
C GLN A 715 4.38 40.03 -1.96
N THR A 716 3.33 40.32 -2.74
CA THR A 716 3.15 41.61 -3.43
C THR A 716 2.00 42.47 -2.91
N ALA A 717 1.27 42.03 -1.88
CA ALA A 717 0.35 42.90 -1.14
C ALA A 717 1.15 43.79 -0.14
N PRO A 718 0.93 45.11 -0.09
CA PRO A 718 1.64 45.99 0.84
C PRO A 718 1.21 45.67 2.28
N ALA A 719 2.08 44.99 3.01
CA ALA A 719 1.95 44.70 4.42
C ALA A 719 1.97 46.02 5.21
N LYS A 720 0.82 46.38 5.78
CA LYS A 720 0.82 47.20 6.99
C LYS A 720 1.36 46.31 8.12
N ASP A 721 2.55 46.68 8.57
CA ASP A 721 3.25 46.36 9.82
C ASP A 721 2.60 45.32 10.75
N ASN A 722 2.99 44.05 10.58
CA ASN A 722 2.85 42.99 11.59
C ASN A 722 4.18 42.69 12.32
N ASP A 723 5.27 43.37 11.95
CA ASP A 723 6.62 43.13 12.49
C ASP A 723 6.90 43.83 13.83
N THR A 724 6.04 44.76 14.26
CA THR A 724 6.17 45.42 15.57
C THR A 724 5.69 44.53 16.71
N GLY A 725 4.57 43.83 16.54
CA GLY A 725 4.03 42.92 17.56
C GLY A 725 4.90 41.69 17.83
N VAL A 726 5.56 41.15 16.80
CA VAL A 726 6.47 40.01 16.95
C VAL A 726 7.77 40.42 17.64
N ARG A 727 8.27 41.63 17.38
CA ARG A 727 9.46 42.17 18.09
C ARG A 727 9.15 42.53 19.53
N GLU A 728 7.97 43.06 19.84
CA GLU A 728 7.55 43.34 21.23
C GLU A 728 7.32 42.05 22.02
N MET A 729 6.76 41.01 21.39
CA MET A 729 6.57 39.70 22.01
C MET A 729 7.90 38.97 22.21
N HIS A 730 8.82 39.05 21.24
CA HIS A 730 10.19 38.54 21.42
C HIS A 730 10.97 39.32 22.47
N ALA A 731 10.82 40.65 22.55
CA ALA A 731 11.43 41.48 23.58
C ALA A 731 10.86 41.17 24.99
N ALA A 732 9.55 40.93 25.09
CA ALA A 732 8.89 40.50 26.32
C ALA A 732 9.31 39.09 26.73
N LEU A 733 9.46 38.16 25.78
CA LEU A 733 9.96 36.81 26.05
C LEU A 733 11.44 36.82 26.46
N THR A 734 12.28 37.65 25.83
CA THR A 734 13.68 37.80 26.22
C THR A 734 13.81 38.46 27.59
N HIS A 735 12.96 39.43 27.91
CA HIS A 735 12.93 40.06 29.24
C HIS A 735 12.45 39.07 30.32
N GLN A 736 11.45 38.22 30.01
CA GLN A 736 11.00 37.16 30.92
C GLN A 736 12.03 36.04 31.08
N LEU A 737 12.78 35.69 30.02
CA LEU A 737 13.88 34.73 30.10
C LEU A 737 15.11 35.29 30.81
N GLU A 738 15.38 36.59 30.70
CA GLU A 738 16.41 37.29 31.47
C GLU A 738 16.02 37.46 32.93
N GLU A 739 14.74 37.66 33.24
CA GLU A 739 14.20 37.72 34.60
C GLU A 739 14.23 36.33 35.26
N VAL A 740 13.90 35.27 34.53
CA VAL A 740 14.08 33.88 34.97
C VAL A 740 15.56 33.53 35.15
N ARG A 741 16.45 33.98 34.25
CA ARG A 741 17.91 33.85 34.41
C ARG A 741 18.43 34.63 35.61
N ARG A 742 17.90 35.82 35.88
CA ARG A 742 18.28 36.63 37.06
C ARG A 742 17.81 35.97 38.35
N LEU A 743 16.61 35.38 38.36
CA LEU A 743 16.06 34.63 39.50
C LEU A 743 16.79 33.29 39.72
N THR A 744 17.28 32.63 38.66
CA THR A 744 18.14 31.43 38.78
C THR A 744 19.59 31.76 39.15
N LEU A 745 20.14 32.89 38.70
CA LEU A 745 21.47 33.39 39.10
C LEU A 745 21.48 33.90 40.55
N GLN A 746 20.38 34.47 41.04
CA GLN A 746 20.23 34.91 42.44
C GLN A 746 20.06 33.74 43.42
N GLN A 747 19.76 32.52 42.92
CA GLN A 747 19.74 31.28 43.71
C GLN A 747 21.03 30.45 43.62
N GLN A 748 22.00 30.84 42.79
CA GLN A 748 23.28 30.13 42.61
C GLN A 748 24.51 30.88 43.18
N THR A 749 24.34 32.06 43.78
CA THR A 749 25.38 32.71 44.59
C THR A 749 25.37 32.22 46.03
N THR A 750 25.67 30.95 46.23
CA THR A 750 26.41 30.47 47.41
C THR A 750 27.27 29.29 46.98
N GLN A 751 28.58 29.44 47.17
CA GLN A 751 29.65 28.45 46.97
C GLN A 751 30.08 28.26 45.51
N SER A 752 30.85 29.21 44.97
CA SER A 752 32.32 29.34 45.07
C SER A 752 33.09 28.53 44.02
N THR A 753 33.74 29.32 43.15
CA THR A 753 35.07 29.14 42.55
C THR A 753 35.25 28.20 41.34
N HIS A 754 35.33 28.85 40.17
CA HIS A 754 36.20 28.59 38.99
C HIS A 754 37.62 28.07 39.29
N PRO A 755 38.51 27.75 38.30
CA PRO A 755 38.39 27.76 36.81
C PRO A 755 38.89 26.45 36.12
N THR A 756 38.44 26.09 34.91
CA THR A 756 38.96 26.44 33.55
C THR A 756 40.42 26.03 33.22
N GLN A 757 40.63 25.08 32.30
CA GLN A 757 41.58 25.13 31.15
C GLN A 757 41.55 23.79 30.36
N GLN A 758 41.16 23.82 29.07
CA GLN A 758 42.01 23.75 27.86
C GLN A 758 42.60 22.34 27.56
N ILE A 759 42.07 21.64 26.56
CA ILE A 759 42.61 21.48 25.18
C ILE A 759 43.64 20.33 25.04
N SER A 760 43.30 19.38 24.13
CA SER A 760 44.19 18.62 23.23
C SER A 760 44.75 17.24 23.61
N SER A 761 44.37 16.29 22.74
CA SER A 761 45.19 15.25 22.07
C SER A 761 45.78 14.05 22.84
N ASN A 762 45.29 12.88 22.41
CA ASN A 762 46.02 11.67 21.98
C ASN A 762 46.80 10.81 23.00
N ASN A 763 46.16 9.67 23.34
CA ASN A 763 46.73 8.31 23.55
C ASN A 763 47.58 8.05 24.83
N PRO A 764 47.70 6.78 25.30
CA PRO A 764 46.72 6.10 26.15
C PRO A 764 47.33 5.61 27.49
N ALA A 765 46.47 5.23 28.43
CA ALA A 765 46.77 4.50 29.68
C ALA A 765 47.31 5.33 30.87
N ASP A 766 46.40 6.06 31.52
CA ASP A 766 46.58 6.48 32.92
C ASP A 766 45.52 5.80 33.83
N PRO A 767 45.90 5.25 34.99
CA PRO A 767 44.98 4.60 35.93
C PRO A 767 43.96 5.56 36.56
N SER A 768 44.19 6.88 36.47
CA SER A 768 43.26 7.92 36.93
C SER A 768 42.04 8.07 36.01
N GLU A 769 42.17 7.81 34.70
CA GLU A 769 41.04 7.79 33.77
C GLU A 769 40.10 6.62 34.05
N LEU A 770 40.65 5.49 34.49
CA LEU A 770 39.87 4.30 34.81
C LEU A 770 39.07 4.47 36.11
N GLU A 771 39.60 5.23 37.08
CA GLU A 771 38.86 5.62 38.29
C GLU A 771 37.80 6.68 38.02
N THR A 772 38.08 7.67 37.17
CA THR A 772 37.07 8.68 36.76
C THR A 772 35.96 8.06 35.90
N LEU A 773 36.26 7.09 35.03
CA LEU A 773 35.26 6.33 34.29
C LEU A 773 34.43 5.41 35.21
N ARG A 774 35.02 4.82 36.25
CA ARG A 774 34.26 4.07 37.27
C ARG A 774 33.33 4.98 38.07
N ALA A 775 33.79 6.17 38.45
CA ALA A 775 32.95 7.17 39.13
C ALA A 775 31.83 7.71 38.22
N ALA A 776 32.12 7.94 36.94
CA ALA A 776 31.11 8.33 35.95
C ALA A 776 30.08 7.21 35.72
N LYS A 777 30.53 5.94 35.69
CA LYS A 777 29.65 4.77 35.59
C LYS A 777 28.72 4.64 36.79
N THR A 778 29.21 4.79 38.01
CA THR A 778 28.35 4.73 39.21
C THR A 778 27.37 5.91 39.27
N GLN A 779 27.77 7.08 38.77
CA GLN A 779 26.88 8.24 38.65
C GLN A 779 25.80 8.02 37.58
N LEU A 780 26.12 7.37 36.46
CA LEU A 780 25.14 6.99 35.44
C LEU A 780 24.21 5.88 35.95
N GLU A 781 24.72 4.89 36.68
CA GLU A 781 23.91 3.82 37.28
C GLU A 781 22.93 4.38 38.32
N SER A 782 23.33 5.38 39.11
CA SER A 782 22.41 6.05 40.05
C SER A 782 21.37 6.94 39.36
N ARG A 783 21.69 7.55 38.22
CA ARG A 783 20.71 8.25 37.37
C ARG A 783 19.76 7.29 36.66
N LEU A 784 20.25 6.12 36.25
CA LEU A 784 19.44 5.08 35.64
C LEU A 784 18.47 4.48 36.66
N SER A 785 18.92 4.27 37.90
CA SER A 785 18.05 3.75 38.96
C SER A 785 16.99 4.76 39.39
N SER A 786 17.32 6.06 39.46
CA SER A 786 16.36 7.11 39.78
C SER A 786 15.32 7.33 38.67
N THR A 787 15.73 7.28 37.40
CA THR A 787 14.81 7.32 36.26
C THR A 787 13.92 6.08 36.20
N LYS A 788 14.46 4.89 36.46
CA LYS A 788 13.66 3.65 36.56
C LYS A 788 12.62 3.73 37.68
N ALA A 789 12.97 4.29 38.84
CA ALA A 789 12.03 4.50 39.94
C ALA A 789 10.93 5.50 39.57
N TYR A 790 11.26 6.58 38.85
CA TYR A 790 10.29 7.54 38.34
C TYR A 790 9.31 6.89 37.35
N TRP A 791 9.80 6.11 36.39
CA TRP A 791 8.95 5.41 35.42
C TRP A 791 8.03 4.37 36.07
N MET A 792 8.53 3.60 37.06
CA MET A 792 7.67 2.69 37.83
C MET A 792 6.56 3.42 38.58
N LYS A 793 6.84 4.57 39.19
CA LYS A 793 5.84 5.37 39.89
C LYS A 793 4.79 5.94 38.93
N LEU A 794 5.22 6.38 37.74
CA LEU A 794 4.31 6.86 36.71
C LEU A 794 3.40 5.74 36.18
N GLN A 795 3.96 4.55 35.95
CA GLN A 795 3.19 3.37 35.55
C GLN A 795 2.14 3.01 36.61
N GLU A 796 2.52 2.98 37.88
CA GLU A 796 1.58 2.70 38.98
C GLU A 796 0.46 3.76 39.07
N GLN A 797 0.76 5.03 38.78
CA GLN A 797 -0.24 6.10 38.75
C GLN A 797 -1.20 5.95 37.55
N VAL A 798 -0.71 5.53 36.39
CA VAL A 798 -1.53 5.24 35.21
C VAL A 798 -2.43 4.04 35.47
N GLU A 799 -1.90 2.96 36.06
CA GLU A 799 -2.68 1.76 36.41
C GLU A 799 -3.78 2.10 37.42
N ARG A 800 -3.50 2.91 38.45
CA ARG A 800 -4.53 3.43 39.38
C ARG A 800 -5.61 4.22 38.66
N ARG A 801 -5.24 5.10 37.73
CA ARG A 801 -6.21 5.93 36.98
C ARG A 801 -7.05 5.09 36.02
N CYS A 802 -6.47 4.08 35.39
CA CYS A 802 -7.20 3.11 34.58
C CYS A 802 -8.20 2.31 35.42
N ALA A 803 -7.81 1.86 36.61
CA ALA A 803 -8.71 1.19 37.55
C ALA A 803 -9.87 2.11 37.98
N GLU A 804 -9.59 3.36 38.34
CA GLU A 804 -10.63 4.35 38.70
C GLU A 804 -11.62 4.62 37.55
N LEU A 805 -11.13 4.73 36.32
CA LEU A 805 -11.97 4.95 35.14
C LEU A 805 -12.83 3.72 34.83
N LEU A 806 -12.29 2.51 34.99
CA LEU A 806 -13.05 1.27 34.87
C LEU A 806 -14.20 1.21 35.90
N THR A 807 -13.92 1.52 37.16
CA THR A 807 -14.96 1.53 38.21
C THR A 807 -16.04 2.57 37.92
N LYS A 808 -15.67 3.77 37.47
CA LYS A 808 -16.64 4.80 37.05
C LYS A 808 -17.47 4.35 35.85
N ASN A 809 -16.88 3.63 34.90
CA ASN A 809 -17.60 3.12 33.73
C ASN A 809 -18.64 2.08 34.16
N VAL A 810 -18.27 1.15 35.03
CA VAL A 810 -19.19 0.16 35.61
C VAL A 810 -20.36 0.84 36.33
N MET A 811 -20.08 1.82 37.19
CA MET A 811 -21.15 2.59 37.86
C MET A 811 -22.09 3.30 36.88
N LEU A 812 -21.54 3.94 35.83
CA LEU A 812 -22.36 4.58 34.80
C LEU A 812 -23.19 3.57 34.00
N THR A 813 -22.71 2.35 33.78
CA THR A 813 -23.51 1.31 33.15
C THR A 813 -24.68 0.88 34.02
N GLU A 814 -24.46 0.71 35.33
CA GLU A 814 -25.52 0.40 36.29
C GLU A 814 -26.55 1.54 36.40
N ASP A 815 -26.12 2.79 36.45
CA ASP A 815 -27.01 3.97 36.47
C ASP A 815 -27.87 4.06 35.21
N ASN A 816 -27.27 3.81 34.04
CA ASN A 816 -28.00 3.78 32.77
C ASN A 816 -29.02 2.63 32.72
N GLU A 817 -28.70 1.48 33.30
CA GLU A 817 -29.60 0.34 33.38
C GLU A 817 -30.76 0.61 34.37
N ASN A 818 -30.48 1.27 35.48
CA ASN A 818 -31.48 1.76 36.43
C ASN A 818 -32.43 2.79 35.79
N LEU A 819 -31.89 3.74 35.03
CA LEU A 819 -32.69 4.72 34.27
C LEU A 819 -33.57 4.05 33.22
N ARG A 820 -33.04 3.08 32.47
CA ARG A 820 -33.84 2.28 31.52
C ARG A 820 -34.95 1.52 32.24
N ASN A 821 -34.66 0.90 33.37
CA ASN A 821 -35.66 0.19 34.18
C ASN A 821 -36.74 1.13 34.73
N HIS A 822 -36.39 2.37 35.10
CA HIS A 822 -37.34 3.40 35.49
C HIS A 822 -38.20 3.89 34.33
N LEU A 823 -37.62 4.11 33.15
CA LEU A 823 -38.37 4.48 31.94
C LEU A 823 -39.34 3.37 31.53
N ILE A 824 -38.92 2.09 31.59
CA ILE A 824 -39.79 0.95 31.30
C ILE A 824 -40.92 0.85 32.33
N LYS A 825 -40.66 1.09 33.62
CA LYS A 825 -41.71 1.13 34.65
C LYS A 825 -42.67 2.31 34.46
N ALA A 826 -42.19 3.47 34.01
CA ALA A 826 -43.02 4.62 33.71
C ALA A 826 -43.93 4.38 32.50
N MET A 827 -43.39 3.80 31.41
CA MET A 827 -44.16 3.41 30.23
C MET A 827 -45.20 2.33 30.49
N LYS A 828 -45.04 1.49 31.51
CA LYS A 828 -46.05 0.48 31.91
C LYS A 828 -47.17 1.06 32.79
N ARG A 829 -47.03 2.28 33.29
CA ARG A 829 -48.03 2.96 34.15
C ARG A 829 -48.91 3.94 33.37
N THR A 830 -48.46 4.38 32.19
CA THR A 830 -49.26 5.06 31.17
C THR A 830 -49.94 4.03 30.28
#